data_AF-A0A416I1A0-F1
#
_entry.id   AF-A0A416I1A0-F1
#
_cell.length_a   1.000
_cell.length_b   1.000
_cell.length_c   1.000
_cell.angle_alpha   90.00
_cell.angle_beta   90.00
_cell.angle_gamma   90.00
#
_symmetry.space_group_name_H-M   'P 1'
#
loop_
_entity.id
_entity.type
_entity.pdbx_description
1 polymer ?
#
loop_
_entity_poly.entity_id
_entity_poly.type
_entity_poly.pdbx_seq_one_letter_code
_entity_poly.pdbx_strand_id
1 'polypeptide(L)'
;MNGKYLRFKLFPFLFILLTAVTGCGTQDKLWKDTSVLEQRMPLLVEKVDIQFTDIKISTDAESEQATFEKVAQEVLCDAGEVEGYEADKEQFWEGIGYLKASLQKEEVAENGALGQVMAIHALLKAYDVSLDASWLELAKTAAARLILPVSEGGLAVWDNEECWFERQPTSKYQSKDLLTQLYCLHLLTLLEEKTEGGEYRETMEAGRLALSRHFERFDSGWGIRKDLTSVEAVRIRFVNPYEEIPMRELVVKSLSVMDPLTGEKIEIEPADAGWENAQEDTAGRGILVNEGGSFLLKVPITWQSPFREEWYDLEIEYWDVGGGITNISLQMENSLSADGYQDLSDSTLLFEGEDNWKKWRVPIRPEEMGEKMSLDNLKFACFLLKETPLLQADEKLVHWRGICEEYFHIWSKSDPEIVSAQPPEYGVQTFPLDWQIKDGLLMQRLAGPETVMVDGKWDGISKLGELMCTPYLIAVQAKGPVLLEDNLWERYGITEPTYEGYLWADSRNVLALKQEDALEWLNENKIEIQEGKACVWTSDQDNTYSDITTKAPWASAFFQRHIIEAYLANDDQEMAAVAARAYGYSFEEGGLSSRYWNGGSWFEEVPNETHILNAHLASIVALHETWKATGDTEIERIYREGIDSLIKNVSSYDAGYWTVYDRNPQKELLFQLDWLEGEESPLFDQVLLVNTQTNTAAEVNIGEKNDFETYPRISGTEWTENKEVDGRSVRAITNGYLIHPEACEGGTRQNSYFTIALPEKEFEELFDMPIHKLVIRYKDVAAGKFAVRLRSKNEGNELAFEPLMHAVIDCTGDGEWKTKEILLSSADLGWYMGYEYHSYHATELAKIAEYENNWYLRQYARKWQYDYQMWQQERAVIDSTQVPTFREVSSEVTEANAEGIAPGYGIENCLDGDWTDDYTAFDYDGLPQSFTLNLKEPVSLSYIHLLWESDSNYAVNYRIDGVLADGKTVRLAQEENRTGRDQLVKCETDRQVTQVKVTVMDMSAEQRILLRLIRLYSQVDPEAEV
;
A
#
# COMPACT_ATOMS: atom_id res chain seq x y z
N MET A 1 57.20 11.89 30.92
CA MET A 1 56.20 12.59 30.09
C MET A 1 55.74 11.60 29.04
N ASN A 2 54.69 10.86 29.37
CA ASN A 2 54.02 9.79 28.61
C ASN A 2 53.12 9.08 29.63
N GLY A 3 51.87 8.74 29.30
CA GLY A 3 51.03 7.99 30.23
C GLY A 3 49.61 7.69 29.74
N LYS A 4 49.44 6.48 29.19
CA LYS A 4 48.21 5.70 29.07
C LYS A 4 47.36 5.72 30.34
N TYR A 5 46.03 5.64 30.22
CA TYR A 5 45.18 4.96 31.20
C TYR A 5 43.97 4.27 30.56
N LEU A 6 44.13 2.96 30.34
CA LEU A 6 43.06 1.95 30.45
C LEU A 6 42.65 1.85 31.92
N ARG A 7 41.36 1.69 32.23
CA ARG A 7 40.90 1.17 33.53
C ARG A 7 39.89 0.04 33.33
N PHE A 8 40.43 -1.17 33.44
CA PHE A 8 39.72 -2.36 33.90
C PHE A 8 39.19 -2.15 35.33
N LYS A 9 38.00 -2.68 35.62
CA LYS A 9 37.63 -3.12 36.98
C LYS A 9 37.21 -4.58 36.94
N LEU A 10 38.10 -5.42 37.45
CA LEU A 10 37.82 -6.77 37.93
C LEU A 10 36.82 -6.72 39.10
N PHE A 11 35.93 -7.71 39.17
CA PHE A 11 35.30 -8.16 40.41
C PHE A 11 35.69 -9.63 40.69
N PRO A 12 36.03 -10.00 41.94
CA PRO A 12 36.75 -11.23 42.24
C PRO A 12 35.84 -12.41 42.62
N PHE A 13 36.40 -13.60 42.41
CA PHE A 13 36.02 -14.90 42.98
C PHE A 13 35.40 -14.86 44.40
N LEU A 14 34.30 -15.60 44.58
CA LEU A 14 34.02 -16.31 45.83
C LEU A 14 33.32 -17.65 45.55
N PHE A 15 34.03 -18.75 45.83
CA PHE A 15 33.54 -20.12 45.76
C PHE A 15 33.19 -20.60 47.18
N ILE A 16 32.06 -21.32 47.29
CA ILE A 16 31.61 -22.24 48.36
C ILE A 16 31.00 -21.63 49.65
N LEU A 17 29.68 -21.83 49.79
CA LEU A 17 29.12 -22.43 51.00
C LEU A 17 27.94 -23.35 50.65
N LEU A 18 28.12 -24.62 51.00
CA LEU A 18 27.13 -25.69 50.98
C LEU A 18 25.86 -25.30 51.73
N THR A 19 24.70 -25.56 51.11
CA THR A 19 23.55 -26.15 51.81
C THR A 19 22.94 -27.22 50.92
N ALA A 20 23.25 -28.48 51.25
CA ALA A 20 22.37 -29.59 50.93
C ALA A 20 21.06 -29.39 51.72
N VAL A 21 19.98 -29.09 51.02
CA VAL A 21 18.62 -29.37 51.49
C VAL A 21 17.97 -30.21 50.39
N THR A 22 17.74 -31.46 50.76
CA THR A 22 16.88 -32.41 50.08
C THR A 22 15.53 -31.79 49.75
N GLY A 23 15.14 -31.86 48.48
CA GLY A 23 13.79 -31.62 48.02
C GLY A 23 13.78 -31.58 46.49
N CYS A 24 13.17 -32.58 45.86
CA CYS A 24 12.91 -32.62 44.42
C CYS A 24 12.45 -31.24 43.93
N GLY A 25 13.21 -30.60 43.03
CA GLY A 25 12.87 -29.26 42.53
C GLY A 25 13.94 -28.56 41.69
N THR A 26 15.19 -29.03 41.66
CA THR A 26 16.28 -28.39 40.90
C THR A 26 16.36 -28.85 39.44
N GLN A 27 16.08 -30.11 39.12
CA GLN A 27 16.05 -30.61 37.73
C GLN A 27 14.80 -30.18 36.95
N ASP A 28 13.66 -29.96 37.62
CA ASP A 28 12.46 -29.41 36.95
C ASP A 28 12.64 -27.95 36.55
N LYS A 29 13.38 -27.18 37.36
CA LYS A 29 13.66 -25.79 37.06
C LYS A 29 14.67 -25.64 35.91
N LEU A 30 15.77 -26.40 35.95
CA LEU A 30 16.71 -26.46 34.82
C LEU A 30 16.03 -26.89 33.52
N TRP A 31 15.12 -27.87 33.56
CA TRP A 31 14.39 -28.34 32.38
C TRP A 31 13.53 -27.25 31.72
N LYS A 32 12.81 -26.48 32.54
CA LYS A 32 11.94 -25.39 32.07
C LYS A 32 12.72 -24.17 31.58
N ASP A 33 13.94 -23.96 32.08
CA ASP A 33 14.77 -22.79 31.78
C ASP A 33 15.82 -23.03 30.66
N THR A 34 15.95 -24.24 30.11
CA THR A 34 17.01 -24.62 29.12
C THR A 34 16.50 -24.76 27.69
N SER A 35 15.69 -23.80 27.23
CA SER A 35 15.27 -23.76 25.83
C SER A 35 16.49 -23.70 24.92
N VAL A 36 16.54 -24.48 23.83
CA VAL A 36 17.66 -24.38 22.87
C VAL A 36 17.51 -23.10 22.05
N LEU A 37 16.26 -22.73 21.76
CA LEU A 37 15.89 -21.46 21.15
C LEU A 37 15.26 -20.57 22.21
N GLU A 38 15.62 -19.29 22.27
CA GLU A 38 14.96 -18.37 23.22
C GLU A 38 13.46 -18.20 22.90
N GLN A 39 13.09 -18.28 21.61
CA GLN A 39 11.70 -18.37 21.16
C GLN A 39 11.32 -19.80 20.82
N ARG A 40 10.13 -20.23 21.29
CA ARG A 40 9.57 -21.53 20.95
C ARG A 40 9.19 -21.60 19.48
N MET A 41 9.31 -22.79 18.90
CA MET A 41 8.94 -23.04 17.51
C MET A 41 7.41 -22.99 17.32
N PRO A 42 6.94 -22.37 16.23
CA PRO A 42 5.55 -22.45 15.82
C PRO A 42 5.33 -23.69 14.95
N LEU A 43 4.40 -24.58 15.33
CA LEU A 43 4.02 -25.72 14.50
C LEU A 43 2.51 -25.94 14.53
N LEU A 44 1.91 -26.01 13.33
CA LEU A 44 0.45 -25.99 13.09
C LEU A 44 -0.23 -27.37 13.05
N VAL A 45 0.43 -28.45 13.50
CA VAL A 45 -0.18 -29.79 13.46
C VAL A 45 -0.69 -30.16 14.85
N GLU A 46 -1.91 -30.68 14.94
CA GLU A 46 -2.44 -31.31 16.16
C GLU A 46 -1.40 -32.29 16.71
N LYS A 47 -1.20 -32.27 18.04
CA LYS A 47 -0.35 -33.24 18.74
C LYS A 47 -0.74 -34.62 18.25
N VAL A 48 0.18 -35.32 17.61
CA VAL A 48 -0.05 -36.70 17.27
C VAL A 48 0.28 -37.41 18.57
N ASP A 49 -0.71 -37.66 19.43
CA ASP A 49 -0.52 -38.32 20.74
C ASP A 49 0.11 -39.72 20.52
N ILE A 50 1.43 -39.74 20.31
CA ILE A 50 2.19 -40.90 19.88
C ILE A 50 2.66 -41.58 21.15
N GLN A 51 2.17 -42.79 21.39
CA GLN A 51 2.82 -43.70 22.33
C GLN A 51 4.04 -44.30 21.62
N PHE A 52 5.24 -43.81 21.95
CA PHE A 52 6.51 -44.25 21.32
C PHE A 52 6.75 -45.76 21.43
N THR A 53 6.09 -46.44 22.37
CA THR A 53 6.12 -47.88 22.59
C THR A 53 5.34 -48.71 21.55
N ASP A 54 4.42 -48.09 20.79
CA ASP A 54 3.52 -48.77 19.83
C ASP A 54 3.87 -48.53 18.35
N ILE A 55 4.88 -47.71 18.05
CA ILE A 55 5.29 -47.41 16.67
C ILE A 55 5.98 -48.64 16.06
N LYS A 56 5.26 -49.36 15.20
CA LYS A 56 5.89 -50.32 14.29
C LYS A 56 6.52 -49.54 13.14
N ILE A 57 7.85 -49.61 13.07
CA ILE A 57 8.64 -49.14 11.94
C ILE A 57 8.08 -49.79 10.66
N SER A 58 7.49 -48.98 9.80
CA SER A 58 6.97 -49.38 8.49
C SER A 58 8.13 -49.69 7.53
N THR A 59 7.90 -50.54 6.53
CA THR A 59 8.87 -50.84 5.46
C THR A 59 8.63 -50.00 4.19
N ASP A 60 7.70 -49.04 4.25
CA ASP A 60 7.34 -48.16 3.14
C ASP A 60 7.95 -46.77 3.35
N ALA A 61 8.79 -46.32 2.42
CA ALA A 61 9.69 -45.18 2.59
C ALA A 61 8.95 -43.83 2.76
N GLU A 62 7.89 -43.58 1.99
CA GLU A 62 7.07 -42.36 2.13
C GLU A 62 6.34 -42.33 3.49
N SER A 63 5.88 -43.49 3.96
CA SER A 63 5.24 -43.61 5.27
C SER A 63 6.23 -43.43 6.44
N GLU A 64 7.50 -43.85 6.27
CA GLU A 64 8.55 -43.73 7.30
C GLU A 64 9.05 -42.28 7.41
N GLN A 65 9.18 -41.55 6.30
CA GLN A 65 9.53 -40.12 6.29
C GLN A 65 8.53 -39.27 7.08
N ALA A 66 7.25 -39.41 6.75
CA ALA A 66 6.17 -38.72 7.46
C ALA A 66 6.09 -39.11 8.94
N THR A 67 6.58 -40.29 9.30
CA THR A 67 6.64 -40.75 10.70
C THR A 67 7.84 -40.15 11.44
N PHE A 68 9.01 -40.00 10.82
CA PHE A 68 10.19 -39.44 11.48
C PHE A 68 10.05 -37.93 11.77
N GLU A 69 9.58 -37.14 10.80
CA GLU A 69 9.31 -35.69 11.01
C GLU A 69 8.30 -35.49 12.15
N LYS A 70 7.20 -36.26 12.16
CA LYS A 70 6.21 -36.25 13.24
C LYS A 70 6.79 -36.65 14.60
N VAL A 71 7.67 -37.65 14.66
CA VAL A 71 8.34 -38.03 15.91
C VAL A 71 9.29 -36.93 16.39
N ALA A 72 10.10 -36.33 15.51
CA ALA A 72 10.97 -35.23 15.89
C ALA A 72 10.17 -34.02 16.40
N GLN A 73 9.02 -33.74 15.77
CA GLN A 73 8.06 -32.73 16.23
C GLN A 73 7.50 -33.04 17.61
N GLU A 74 7.01 -34.25 17.82
CA GLU A 74 6.42 -34.68 19.08
C GLU A 74 7.44 -34.57 20.22
N VAL A 75 8.68 -34.99 19.97
CA VAL A 75 9.78 -34.84 20.94
C VAL A 75 10.00 -33.38 21.31
N LEU A 76 9.93 -32.45 20.36
CA LEU A 76 10.06 -31.01 20.66
C LEU A 76 8.83 -30.46 21.40
N CYS A 77 7.63 -30.97 21.12
CA CYS A 77 6.42 -30.64 21.89
C CYS A 77 6.56 -31.10 23.35
N ASP A 78 6.99 -32.35 23.56
CA ASP A 78 7.25 -32.92 24.89
C ASP A 78 8.46 -32.26 25.58
N ALA A 79 9.40 -31.69 24.83
CA ALA A 79 10.45 -30.84 25.39
C ALA A 79 9.91 -29.48 25.89
N GLY A 80 8.72 -29.08 25.47
CA GLY A 80 8.17 -27.73 25.67
C GLY A 80 8.84 -26.67 24.80
N GLU A 81 9.49 -27.07 23.70
CA GLU A 81 10.16 -26.16 22.74
C GLU A 81 9.19 -25.65 21.66
N VAL A 82 7.97 -26.18 21.61
CA VAL A 82 6.90 -25.76 20.68
C VAL A 82 5.88 -24.89 21.43
N GLU A 83 5.41 -23.84 20.78
CA GLU A 83 4.42 -22.92 21.36
C GLU A 83 3.11 -23.66 21.69
N GLY A 84 2.50 -23.33 22.83
CA GLY A 84 1.25 -23.98 23.29
C GLY A 84 1.41 -25.34 24.01
N TYR A 85 2.60 -25.95 24.01
CA TYR A 85 2.83 -27.26 24.64
C TYR A 85 3.57 -27.17 25.99
N GLU A 86 3.08 -27.91 26.98
CA GLU A 86 3.79 -28.13 28.24
C GLU A 86 4.78 -29.30 28.11
N ALA A 87 5.91 -29.18 28.80
CA ALA A 87 6.95 -30.20 28.70
C ALA A 87 6.57 -31.49 29.45
N ASP A 88 6.66 -32.62 28.77
CA ASP A 88 6.57 -33.98 29.30
C ASP A 88 7.94 -34.65 29.24
N LYS A 89 8.59 -34.74 30.41
CA LYS A 89 9.93 -35.30 30.53
C LYS A 89 10.01 -36.78 30.17
N GLU A 90 8.98 -37.55 30.51
CA GLU A 90 9.01 -38.99 30.32
C GLU A 90 8.90 -39.29 28.82
N GLN A 91 7.92 -38.69 28.16
CA GLN A 91 7.71 -38.83 26.72
C GLN A 91 8.89 -38.27 25.90
N PHE A 92 9.47 -37.14 26.31
CA PHE A 92 10.68 -36.61 25.66
C PHE A 92 11.81 -37.65 25.61
N TRP A 93 12.17 -38.26 26.74
CA TRP A 93 13.30 -39.19 26.78
C TRP A 93 12.99 -40.50 26.05
N GLU A 94 11.74 -40.96 26.03
CA GLU A 94 11.30 -42.08 25.19
C GLU A 94 11.48 -41.77 23.70
N GLY A 95 11.04 -40.59 23.26
CA GLY A 95 11.18 -40.15 21.87
C GLY A 95 12.63 -39.86 21.47
N ILE A 96 13.48 -39.33 22.36
CA ILE A 96 14.94 -39.24 22.14
C ILE A 96 15.55 -40.63 21.94
N GLY A 97 15.09 -41.62 22.69
CA GLY A 97 15.48 -43.02 22.50
C GLY A 97 15.13 -43.52 21.09
N TYR A 98 13.95 -43.16 20.58
CA TYR A 98 13.52 -43.48 19.22
C TYR A 98 14.37 -42.77 18.16
N LEU A 99 14.62 -41.46 18.31
CA LEU A 99 15.48 -40.70 17.39
C LEU A 99 16.88 -41.29 17.31
N LYS A 100 17.46 -41.66 18.46
CA LYS A 100 18.76 -42.35 18.52
C LYS A 100 18.76 -43.69 17.79
N ALA A 101 17.74 -44.53 18.01
CA ALA A 101 17.63 -45.81 17.34
C ALA A 101 17.49 -45.65 15.81
N SER A 102 16.74 -44.62 15.38
CA SER A 102 16.49 -44.32 13.97
C SER A 102 17.75 -43.82 13.25
N LEU A 103 18.51 -42.90 13.88
CA LEU A 103 19.75 -42.35 13.32
C LEU A 103 20.90 -43.38 13.25
N GLN A 104 20.81 -44.48 14.00
CA GLN A 104 21.84 -45.53 14.06
C GLN A 104 21.59 -46.72 13.12
N LYS A 105 20.49 -46.73 12.35
CA LYS A 105 20.22 -47.78 11.37
C LYS A 105 21.20 -47.71 10.18
N GLU A 106 21.56 -48.87 9.62
CA GLU A 106 22.38 -48.96 8.40
C GLU A 106 21.62 -48.54 7.13
N GLU A 107 20.29 -48.73 7.11
CA GLU A 107 19.42 -48.20 6.06
C GLU A 107 18.99 -46.78 6.44
N VAL A 108 19.41 -45.81 5.63
CA VAL A 108 19.11 -44.39 5.82
C VAL A 108 17.65 -44.15 5.46
N ALA A 109 16.79 -43.91 6.47
CA ALA A 109 15.38 -43.52 6.23
C ALA A 109 15.32 -42.27 5.34
N GLU A 110 14.46 -42.23 4.31
CA GLU A 110 14.30 -41.10 3.37
C GLU A 110 13.67 -39.86 4.06
N ASN A 111 14.34 -39.26 5.04
CA ASN A 111 13.83 -38.10 5.79
C ASN A 111 14.20 -36.78 5.11
N GLY A 112 13.32 -35.77 5.25
CA GLY A 112 13.54 -34.41 4.74
C GLY A 112 14.41 -33.52 5.62
N ALA A 113 14.82 -32.35 5.10
CA ALA A 113 15.61 -31.37 5.87
C ALA A 113 14.91 -30.94 7.17
N LEU A 114 13.59 -30.67 7.14
CA LEU A 114 12.84 -30.21 8.30
C LEU A 114 12.87 -31.23 9.46
N GLY A 115 12.53 -32.48 9.20
CA GLY A 115 12.62 -33.53 10.22
C GLY A 115 14.05 -33.72 10.75
N GLN A 116 15.06 -33.59 9.87
CA GLN A 116 16.47 -33.72 10.25
C GLN A 116 16.92 -32.58 11.18
N VAL A 117 16.57 -31.33 10.87
CA VAL A 117 16.91 -30.16 11.71
C VAL A 117 16.17 -30.21 13.05
N MET A 118 14.93 -30.66 13.09
CA MET A 118 14.18 -30.87 14.33
C MET A 118 14.81 -31.94 15.22
N ALA A 119 15.33 -33.02 14.62
CA ALA A 119 16.08 -34.03 15.37
C ALA A 119 17.38 -33.45 15.95
N ILE A 120 18.10 -32.59 15.21
CA ILE A 120 19.28 -31.88 15.73
C ILE A 120 18.89 -31.01 16.92
N HIS A 121 17.79 -30.25 16.84
CA HIS A 121 17.27 -29.44 17.94
C HIS A 121 16.97 -30.28 19.18
N ALA A 122 16.23 -31.38 19.02
CA ALA A 122 15.89 -32.27 20.13
C ALA A 122 17.14 -32.87 20.80
N LEU A 123 18.16 -33.22 20.02
CA LEU A 123 19.43 -33.75 20.53
C LEU A 123 20.27 -32.68 21.23
N LEU A 124 20.29 -31.45 20.73
CA LEU A 124 20.92 -30.32 21.41
C LEU A 124 20.21 -30.01 22.74
N LYS A 125 18.88 -30.10 22.78
CA LYS A 125 18.10 -29.97 24.02
C LYS A 125 18.46 -31.07 25.01
N ALA A 126 18.55 -32.32 24.54
CA ALA A 126 18.98 -33.44 25.37
C ALA A 126 20.40 -33.22 25.94
N TYR A 127 21.31 -32.68 25.14
CA TYR A 127 22.65 -32.29 25.58
C TYR A 127 22.60 -31.17 26.63
N ASP A 128 21.88 -30.08 26.38
CA ASP A 128 21.86 -28.91 27.27
C ASP A 128 21.22 -29.23 28.64
N VAL A 129 20.25 -30.15 28.68
CA VAL A 129 19.68 -30.63 29.95
C VAL A 129 20.62 -31.61 30.67
N SER A 130 21.15 -32.62 29.96
CA SER A 130 21.84 -33.75 30.60
C SER A 130 23.34 -33.57 30.75
N LEU A 131 23.93 -32.67 29.96
CA LEU A 131 25.37 -32.47 29.76
C LEU A 131 26.12 -33.73 29.29
N ASP A 132 25.41 -34.70 28.71
CA ASP A 132 26.01 -35.91 28.14
C ASP A 132 26.43 -35.67 26.68
N ALA A 133 27.76 -35.62 26.47
CA ALA A 133 28.38 -35.38 25.17
C ALA A 133 28.00 -36.41 24.09
N SER A 134 27.47 -37.58 24.45
CA SER A 134 27.00 -38.55 23.47
C SER A 134 25.81 -38.05 22.64
N TRP A 135 25.00 -37.13 23.18
CA TRP A 135 23.93 -36.46 22.44
C TRP A 135 24.47 -35.44 21.43
N LEU A 136 25.53 -34.73 21.81
CA LEU A 136 26.22 -33.79 20.91
C LEU A 136 26.87 -34.53 19.73
N GLU A 137 27.51 -35.68 19.96
CA GLU A 137 28.06 -36.52 18.87
C GLU A 137 26.96 -37.10 17.96
N LEU A 138 25.79 -37.42 18.52
CA LEU A 138 24.65 -37.86 17.73
C LEU A 138 24.06 -36.70 16.90
N ALA A 139 24.02 -35.49 17.44
CA ALA A 139 23.63 -34.28 16.71
C ALA A 139 24.59 -34.00 15.53
N LYS A 140 25.91 -34.17 15.72
CA LYS A 140 26.90 -34.10 14.63
C LYS A 140 26.64 -35.15 13.54
N THR A 141 26.31 -36.37 13.95
CA THR A 141 25.94 -37.44 13.00
C THR A 141 24.70 -37.07 12.19
N ALA A 142 23.70 -36.48 12.84
CA ALA A 142 22.50 -35.97 12.17
C ALA A 142 22.82 -34.79 11.22
N ALA A 143 23.69 -33.86 11.63
CA ALA A 143 24.11 -32.72 10.82
C ALA A 143 24.94 -33.14 9.59
N ALA A 144 25.79 -34.17 9.72
CA ALA A 144 26.59 -34.68 8.60
C ALA A 144 25.74 -35.11 7.41
N ARG A 145 24.54 -35.66 7.67
CA ARG A 145 23.57 -35.98 6.61
C ARG A 145 22.92 -34.73 6.01
N LEU A 146 22.60 -33.75 6.86
CA LEU A 146 21.95 -32.50 6.44
C LEU A 146 22.81 -31.76 5.40
N ILE A 147 24.12 -31.70 5.61
CA ILE A 147 25.07 -31.00 4.73
C ILE A 147 25.54 -31.82 3.52
N LEU A 148 25.30 -33.14 3.52
CA LEU A 148 25.71 -34.03 2.44
C LEU A 148 24.85 -33.76 1.19
N PRO A 149 25.41 -33.79 -0.04
CA PRO A 149 24.62 -33.61 -1.26
C PRO A 149 23.51 -34.65 -1.41
N VAL A 150 22.36 -34.24 -1.96
CA VAL A 150 21.24 -35.16 -2.28
C VAL A 150 21.68 -36.30 -3.19
N SER A 151 22.57 -36.03 -4.16
CA SER A 151 23.15 -37.05 -5.04
C SER A 151 23.95 -38.13 -4.32
N GLU A 152 24.37 -37.87 -3.08
CA GLU A 152 25.14 -38.77 -2.22
C GLU A 152 24.28 -39.35 -1.07
N GLY A 153 22.97 -39.11 -1.09
CA GLY A 153 22.03 -39.57 -0.06
C GLY A 153 21.85 -38.60 1.11
N GLY A 154 22.32 -37.35 0.98
CA GLY A 154 22.10 -36.27 1.93
C GLY A 154 20.89 -35.39 1.62
N LEU A 155 20.89 -34.15 2.14
CA LEU A 155 19.76 -33.21 2.05
C LEU A 155 20.13 -31.84 1.50
N ALA A 156 21.41 -31.61 1.23
CA ALA A 156 21.90 -30.38 0.60
C ALA A 156 21.76 -30.46 -0.91
N VAL A 157 21.05 -29.50 -1.49
CA VAL A 157 21.00 -29.29 -2.95
C VAL A 157 21.95 -28.15 -3.27
N TRP A 158 22.99 -28.49 -4.02
CA TRP A 158 24.01 -27.54 -4.46
C TRP A 158 23.71 -27.07 -5.88
N ASP A 159 23.71 -25.74 -6.07
CA ASP A 159 23.71 -25.10 -7.38
C ASP A 159 24.86 -24.09 -7.43
N ASN A 160 25.91 -24.42 -8.18
CA ASN A 160 27.17 -23.68 -8.20
C ASN A 160 27.75 -23.45 -6.78
N GLU A 161 27.72 -22.21 -6.28
CA GLU A 161 28.24 -21.79 -4.98
C GLU A 161 27.15 -21.72 -3.89
N GLU A 162 25.91 -22.06 -4.23
CA GLU A 162 24.73 -21.96 -3.37
C GLU A 162 24.31 -23.34 -2.85
N CYS A 163 23.78 -23.37 -1.62
CA CYS A 163 23.30 -24.61 -1.00
C CYS A 163 21.95 -24.42 -0.33
N TRP A 164 20.97 -25.23 -0.72
CA TRP A 164 19.62 -25.24 -0.14
C TRP A 164 19.28 -26.57 0.53
N PHE A 165 18.57 -26.51 1.66
CA PHE A 165 18.13 -27.70 2.39
C PHE A 165 16.68 -28.05 2.02
N GLU A 166 16.48 -29.07 1.19
CA GLU A 166 15.15 -29.41 0.70
C GLU A 166 14.33 -30.19 1.73
N ARG A 167 13.09 -29.76 1.93
CA ARG A 167 12.13 -30.46 2.78
C ARG A 167 11.81 -31.86 2.24
N GLN A 168 11.85 -32.08 0.93
CA GLN A 168 11.72 -33.41 0.30
C GLN A 168 12.68 -33.58 -0.89
N PRO A 169 13.81 -34.29 -0.72
CA PRO A 169 14.88 -34.36 -1.71
C PRO A 169 14.54 -35.19 -2.97
N THR A 170 13.47 -36.00 -2.96
CA THR A 170 13.07 -36.91 -4.04
C THR A 170 11.95 -36.38 -4.93
N SER A 171 11.33 -35.25 -4.57
CA SER A 171 10.27 -34.67 -5.38
C SER A 171 10.84 -34.07 -6.67
N LYS A 172 10.11 -34.25 -7.79
CA LYS A 172 10.47 -33.63 -9.08
C LYS A 172 10.41 -32.08 -9.03
N TYR A 173 9.90 -31.52 -7.93
CA TYR A 173 9.59 -30.11 -7.73
C TYR A 173 10.24 -29.64 -6.43
N GLN A 174 11.36 -28.92 -6.54
CA GLN A 174 12.04 -28.35 -5.37
C GLN A 174 11.14 -27.25 -4.77
N SER A 175 10.79 -27.39 -3.49
CA SER A 175 9.88 -26.47 -2.78
C SER A 175 10.54 -25.16 -2.37
N LYS A 176 11.87 -25.19 -2.11
CA LYS A 176 12.63 -24.07 -1.55
C LYS A 176 12.00 -23.49 -0.27
N ASP A 177 11.69 -24.31 0.73
CA ASP A 177 11.08 -23.87 2.00
C ASP A 177 12.02 -22.91 2.80
N LEU A 178 11.64 -21.62 2.85
CA LEU A 178 12.47 -20.56 3.44
C LEU A 178 12.66 -20.73 4.95
N LEU A 179 11.60 -21.13 5.66
CA LEU A 179 11.66 -21.31 7.11
C LEU A 179 12.59 -22.46 7.49
N THR A 180 12.51 -23.57 6.74
CA THR A 180 13.39 -24.72 6.90
C THR A 180 14.84 -24.33 6.65
N GLN A 181 15.11 -23.52 5.62
CA GLN A 181 16.46 -23.02 5.37
C GLN A 181 17.00 -22.20 6.54
N LEU A 182 16.25 -21.19 6.99
CA LEU A 182 16.66 -20.33 8.11
C LEU A 182 16.93 -21.16 9.37
N TYR A 183 16.07 -22.13 9.64
CA TYR A 183 16.19 -23.00 10.79
C TYR A 183 17.41 -23.93 10.72
N CYS A 184 17.70 -24.49 9.54
CA CYS A 184 18.90 -25.29 9.32
C CYS A 184 20.17 -24.47 9.56
N LEU A 185 20.25 -23.26 9.01
CA LEU A 185 21.42 -22.39 9.18
C LEU A 185 21.61 -21.97 10.64
N HIS A 186 20.53 -21.67 11.36
CA HIS A 186 20.60 -21.35 12.78
C HIS A 186 21.17 -22.53 13.60
N LEU A 187 20.62 -23.74 13.44
CA LEU A 187 21.13 -24.89 14.21
C LEU A 187 22.54 -25.33 13.83
N LEU A 188 22.91 -25.23 12.54
CA LEU A 188 24.28 -25.48 12.12
C LEU A 188 25.25 -24.47 12.73
N THR A 189 24.84 -23.20 12.85
CA THR A 189 25.62 -22.16 13.55
C THR A 189 25.82 -22.51 15.03
N LEU A 190 24.74 -22.87 15.73
CA LEU A 190 24.83 -23.29 17.14
C LEU A 190 25.69 -24.54 17.33
N LEU A 191 25.61 -25.50 16.40
CA LEU A 191 26.41 -26.72 16.45
C LEU A 191 27.89 -26.45 16.19
N GLU A 192 28.22 -25.56 15.24
CA GLU A 192 29.59 -25.10 14.98
C GLU A 192 30.17 -24.41 16.23
N GLU A 193 29.40 -23.56 16.91
CA GLU A 193 29.82 -22.89 18.16
C GLU A 193 30.08 -23.89 19.30
N LYS A 194 29.25 -24.93 19.44
CA LYS A 194 29.40 -25.96 20.48
C LYS A 194 30.53 -26.96 20.19
N THR A 195 30.95 -27.12 18.93
CA THR A 195 31.90 -28.18 18.51
C THR A 195 33.27 -27.67 18.06
N GLU A 196 33.40 -26.39 17.69
CA GLU A 196 34.64 -25.76 17.19
C GLU A 196 35.29 -26.48 15.98
N GLY A 197 34.51 -27.27 15.23
CA GLY A 197 35.01 -28.24 14.25
C GLY A 197 35.30 -27.71 12.84
N GLY A 198 34.67 -26.62 12.42
CA GLY A 198 34.81 -26.07 11.07
C GLY A 198 34.07 -26.84 9.97
N GLU A 199 33.44 -27.96 10.31
CA GLU A 199 32.87 -28.94 9.37
C GLU A 199 31.66 -28.39 8.60
N TYR A 200 30.95 -27.41 9.16
CA TYR A 200 29.70 -26.87 8.59
C TYR A 200 29.87 -25.57 7.81
N ARG A 201 31.04 -24.92 7.91
CA ARG A 201 31.23 -23.54 7.44
C ARG A 201 30.99 -23.34 5.95
N GLU A 202 31.47 -24.25 5.12
CA GLU A 202 31.31 -24.17 3.67
C GLU A 202 29.83 -24.22 3.28
N THR A 203 29.08 -25.19 3.81
CA THR A 203 27.64 -25.33 3.56
C THR A 203 26.84 -24.17 4.15
N MET A 204 27.20 -23.70 5.33
CA MET A 204 26.59 -22.54 5.98
C MET A 204 26.76 -21.27 5.14
N GLU A 205 27.97 -20.97 4.68
CA GLU A 205 28.24 -19.80 3.83
C GLU A 205 27.51 -19.91 2.48
N ALA A 206 27.49 -21.10 1.87
CA ALA A 206 26.73 -21.34 0.65
C ALA A 206 25.22 -21.16 0.84
N GLY A 207 24.69 -21.55 2.01
CA GLY A 207 23.28 -21.34 2.35
C GLY A 207 22.95 -19.87 2.71
N ARG A 208 23.86 -19.14 3.35
CA ARG A 208 23.74 -17.69 3.55
C ARG A 208 23.75 -16.97 2.21
N LEU A 209 24.66 -17.34 1.30
CA LEU A 209 24.76 -16.76 -0.04
C LEU A 209 23.48 -16.98 -0.86
N ALA A 210 22.89 -18.18 -0.77
CA ALA A 210 21.61 -18.49 -1.41
C ALA A 210 20.47 -17.63 -0.85
N LEU A 211 20.37 -17.43 0.47
CA LEU A 211 19.42 -16.47 1.05
C LEU A 211 19.69 -15.05 0.53
N SER A 212 20.93 -14.58 0.59
CA SER A 212 21.32 -13.21 0.20
C SER A 212 20.94 -12.87 -1.24
N ARG A 213 20.95 -13.88 -2.14
CA ARG A 213 20.60 -13.72 -3.56
C ARG A 213 19.11 -13.87 -3.84
N HIS A 214 18.39 -14.69 -3.10
CA HIS A 214 17.03 -15.11 -3.48
C HIS A 214 15.93 -14.78 -2.46
N PHE A 215 16.25 -14.18 -1.31
CA PHE A 215 15.23 -13.86 -0.28
C PHE A 215 14.08 -13.02 -0.86
N GLU A 216 14.39 -12.09 -1.76
CA GLU A 216 13.41 -11.24 -2.45
C GLU A 216 12.31 -12.02 -3.17
N ARG A 217 12.62 -13.25 -3.62
CA ARG A 217 11.67 -14.11 -4.33
C ARG A 217 10.56 -14.65 -3.44
N PHE A 218 10.71 -14.51 -2.13
CA PHE A 218 9.68 -14.88 -1.15
C PHE A 218 8.83 -13.69 -0.72
N ASP A 219 9.18 -12.47 -1.11
CA ASP A 219 8.37 -11.31 -0.75
C ASP A 219 7.25 -11.09 -1.76
N SER A 220 6.01 -11.11 -1.29
CA SER A 220 4.83 -10.87 -2.13
C SER A 220 4.36 -9.41 -2.14
N GLY A 221 5.08 -8.50 -1.46
CA GLY A 221 4.65 -7.12 -1.21
C GLY A 221 3.63 -6.98 -0.07
N TRP A 222 3.08 -8.10 0.41
CA TRP A 222 2.06 -8.16 1.47
C TRP A 222 2.32 -9.29 2.48
N GLY A 223 3.55 -9.79 2.51
CA GLY A 223 3.96 -10.88 3.38
C GLY A 223 4.98 -11.81 2.73
N ILE A 224 5.64 -12.59 3.57
CA ILE A 224 6.67 -13.55 3.16
C ILE A 224 6.06 -14.92 2.87
N ARG A 225 6.42 -15.48 1.71
CA ARG A 225 6.12 -16.84 1.30
C ARG A 225 7.03 -17.81 2.04
N LYS A 226 6.45 -18.92 2.43
CA LYS A 226 7.17 -20.06 2.99
C LYS A 226 7.80 -20.90 1.89
N ASP A 227 7.13 -21.06 0.75
CA ASP A 227 7.60 -21.76 -0.44
C ASP A 227 7.11 -21.09 -1.74
N LEU A 228 7.64 -21.53 -2.89
CA LEU A 228 7.43 -20.85 -4.19
C LEU A 228 6.63 -21.67 -5.23
N THR A 229 6.33 -22.95 -4.98
CA THR A 229 5.86 -23.87 -6.03
C THR A 229 4.71 -24.80 -5.61
N SER A 230 4.03 -24.50 -4.50
CA SER A 230 3.04 -25.40 -3.88
C SER A 230 1.57 -25.16 -4.28
N VAL A 231 1.27 -24.07 -4.98
CA VAL A 231 -0.12 -23.63 -5.19
C VAL A 231 -0.61 -23.96 -6.60
N GLU A 232 -1.57 -24.89 -6.70
CA GLU A 232 -2.19 -25.29 -7.97
C GLU A 232 -3.26 -24.30 -8.46
N ALA A 233 -3.88 -23.57 -7.54
CA ALA A 233 -4.91 -22.58 -7.83
C ALA A 233 -4.96 -21.49 -6.75
N VAL A 234 -5.25 -20.26 -7.16
CA VAL A 234 -5.53 -19.12 -6.27
C VAL A 234 -6.90 -18.55 -6.59
N ARG A 235 -7.61 -18.08 -5.57
CA ARG A 235 -8.85 -17.35 -5.77
C ARG A 235 -8.57 -15.87 -5.94
N ILE A 236 -9.18 -15.27 -6.97
CA ILE A 236 -9.08 -13.84 -7.28
C ILE A 236 -10.50 -13.26 -7.27
N ARG A 237 -10.69 -12.12 -6.62
CA ARG A 237 -11.98 -11.40 -6.58
C ARG A 237 -11.86 -10.00 -7.15
N PHE A 238 -12.96 -9.50 -7.73
CA PHE A 238 -13.09 -8.12 -8.19
C PHE A 238 -13.70 -7.27 -7.08
N VAL A 239 -13.09 -6.12 -6.80
CA VAL A 239 -13.58 -5.17 -5.78
C VAL A 239 -13.41 -3.75 -6.26
N ASN A 240 -14.16 -2.83 -5.65
CA ASN A 240 -13.77 -1.43 -5.65
C ASN A 240 -12.88 -1.17 -4.41
N PRO A 241 -11.59 -0.81 -4.58
CA PRO A 241 -10.73 -0.58 -3.43
C PRO A 241 -11.14 0.65 -2.62
N TYR A 242 -11.94 1.56 -3.20
CA TYR A 242 -12.50 2.72 -2.53
C TYR A 242 -13.91 2.39 -2.03
N GLU A 243 -14.00 1.82 -0.82
CA GLU A 243 -15.23 1.29 -0.19
C GLU A 243 -16.41 2.29 -0.10
N GLU A 244 -16.13 3.59 -0.21
CA GLU A 244 -17.16 4.64 -0.23
C GLU A 244 -17.90 4.74 -1.58
N ILE A 245 -17.40 4.06 -2.62
CA ILE A 245 -17.94 4.08 -3.99
C ILE A 245 -18.46 2.67 -4.32
N PRO A 246 -19.78 2.50 -4.58
CA PRO A 246 -20.31 1.21 -5.02
C PRO A 246 -19.64 0.72 -6.31
N MET A 247 -19.30 -0.57 -6.37
CA MET A 247 -18.82 -1.15 -7.62
C MET A 247 -19.93 -1.12 -8.69
N ARG A 248 -19.69 -0.44 -9.82
CA ARG A 248 -20.63 -0.49 -10.97
C ARG A 248 -20.59 -1.88 -11.62
N GLU A 249 -21.64 -2.20 -12.37
CA GLU A 249 -21.77 -3.49 -13.07
C GLU A 249 -20.54 -3.80 -13.93
N LEU A 250 -19.83 -4.88 -13.60
CA LEU A 250 -18.73 -5.39 -14.42
C LEU A 250 -19.23 -6.56 -15.26
N VAL A 251 -19.10 -6.47 -16.59
CA VAL A 251 -19.35 -7.62 -17.46
C VAL A 251 -18.03 -8.17 -18.01
N VAL A 252 -17.67 -9.38 -17.61
CA VAL A 252 -16.47 -10.10 -18.08
C VAL A 252 -16.88 -11.10 -19.16
N LYS A 253 -16.26 -11.03 -20.33
CA LYS A 253 -16.49 -11.96 -21.44
C LYS A 253 -15.57 -13.16 -21.40
N SER A 254 -14.30 -12.95 -21.12
CA SER A 254 -13.31 -14.03 -21.04
C SER A 254 -12.15 -13.64 -20.14
N LEU A 255 -11.57 -14.66 -19.52
CA LEU A 255 -10.34 -14.58 -18.74
C LEU A 255 -9.33 -15.53 -19.37
N SER A 256 -8.05 -15.14 -19.41
CA SER A 256 -7.01 -16.06 -19.87
C SER A 256 -5.70 -15.77 -19.20
N VAL A 257 -4.90 -16.82 -18.97
CA VAL A 257 -3.55 -16.69 -18.43
C VAL A 257 -2.53 -17.21 -19.44
N MET A 258 -1.46 -16.47 -19.63
CA MET A 258 -0.36 -16.83 -20.53
C MET A 258 0.96 -16.92 -19.77
N ASP A 259 1.75 -17.94 -20.08
CA ASP A 259 3.16 -17.98 -19.70
C ASP A 259 4.01 -17.40 -20.84
N PRO A 260 4.66 -16.24 -20.66
CA PRO A 260 5.45 -15.60 -21.71
C PRO A 260 6.70 -16.41 -22.10
N LEU A 261 7.19 -17.32 -21.24
CA LEU A 261 8.36 -18.14 -21.54
C LEU A 261 8.05 -19.27 -22.54
N THR A 262 6.96 -20.00 -22.30
CA THR A 262 6.53 -21.11 -23.17
C THR A 262 5.64 -20.66 -24.32
N GLY A 263 4.98 -19.50 -24.18
CA GLY A 263 3.93 -19.03 -25.08
C GLY A 263 2.62 -19.82 -24.96
N GLU A 264 2.51 -20.71 -23.97
CA GLU A 264 1.28 -21.43 -23.69
C GLU A 264 0.22 -20.48 -23.09
N LYS A 265 -1.02 -20.62 -23.55
CA LYS A 265 -2.16 -19.81 -23.13
C LYS A 265 -3.32 -20.71 -22.71
N ILE A 266 -3.89 -20.42 -21.55
CA ILE A 266 -5.08 -21.10 -21.02
C ILE A 266 -6.22 -20.11 -20.98
N GLU A 267 -7.27 -20.39 -21.75
CA GLU A 267 -8.56 -19.71 -21.66
C GLU A 267 -9.32 -20.28 -20.46
N ILE A 268 -9.82 -19.41 -19.59
CA ILE A 268 -10.63 -19.76 -18.44
C ILE A 268 -12.08 -19.51 -18.84
N GLU A 269 -12.74 -20.57 -19.27
CA GLU A 269 -14.17 -20.53 -19.61
C GLU A 269 -14.97 -20.17 -18.35
N PRO A 270 -15.91 -19.22 -18.41
CA PRO A 270 -16.69 -18.82 -17.26
C PRO A 270 -17.36 -19.97 -16.50
N ALA A 271 -17.87 -20.98 -17.19
CA ALA A 271 -18.49 -22.14 -16.55
C ALA A 271 -17.50 -22.96 -15.69
N ASP A 272 -16.22 -22.93 -16.03
CA ASP A 272 -15.14 -23.71 -15.38
C ASP A 272 -14.30 -22.85 -14.41
N ALA A 273 -14.52 -21.54 -14.39
CA ALA A 273 -13.81 -20.57 -13.56
C ALA A 273 -14.21 -20.63 -12.07
N GLY A 274 -15.27 -21.38 -11.72
CA GLY A 274 -15.73 -21.53 -10.34
C GLY A 274 -16.24 -20.22 -9.75
N TRP A 275 -16.96 -19.43 -10.54
CA TRP A 275 -17.44 -18.11 -10.13
C TRP A 275 -18.30 -18.14 -8.86
N GLU A 276 -18.05 -17.18 -7.98
CA GLU A 276 -18.89 -16.83 -6.84
C GLU A 276 -19.35 -15.37 -6.95
N ASN A 277 -20.55 -15.07 -6.44
CA ASN A 277 -21.20 -13.75 -6.55
C ASN A 277 -21.22 -13.16 -7.98
N ALA A 278 -21.49 -14.00 -8.97
CA ALA A 278 -21.60 -13.60 -10.38
C ALA A 278 -22.71 -14.40 -11.07
N GLN A 279 -23.23 -13.86 -12.16
CA GLN A 279 -24.34 -14.46 -12.93
C GLN A 279 -24.19 -14.17 -14.42
N GLU A 280 -24.85 -14.95 -15.27
CA GLU A 280 -24.93 -14.61 -16.69
C GLU A 280 -25.61 -13.25 -16.86
N ASP A 281 -24.97 -12.37 -17.63
CA ASP A 281 -25.57 -11.09 -17.99
C ASP A 281 -26.88 -11.32 -18.76
N THR A 282 -27.90 -10.51 -18.47
CA THR A 282 -29.26 -10.68 -19.03
C THR A 282 -29.32 -10.52 -20.55
N ALA A 283 -28.34 -9.81 -21.14
CA ALA A 283 -28.19 -9.67 -22.59
C ALA A 283 -27.28 -10.76 -23.21
N GLY A 284 -26.79 -11.71 -22.42
CA GLY A 284 -25.91 -12.80 -22.86
C GLY A 284 -24.54 -12.32 -23.34
N ARG A 285 -24.08 -11.16 -22.86
CA ARG A 285 -22.78 -10.57 -23.25
C ARG A 285 -21.58 -11.27 -22.61
N GLY A 286 -21.78 -11.85 -21.43
CA GLY A 286 -20.74 -12.47 -20.61
C GLY A 286 -21.25 -12.75 -19.20
N ILE A 287 -20.34 -12.72 -18.23
CA ILE A 287 -20.64 -12.83 -16.81
C ILE A 287 -20.74 -11.44 -16.20
N LEU A 288 -21.89 -11.14 -15.62
CA LEU A 288 -22.06 -10.00 -14.73
C LEU A 288 -21.46 -10.35 -13.37
N VAL A 289 -20.42 -9.61 -12.98
CA VAL A 289 -19.66 -9.74 -11.74
C VAL A 289 -20.12 -8.65 -10.78
N ASN A 290 -20.63 -9.06 -9.62
CA ASN A 290 -20.95 -8.13 -8.53
C ASN A 290 -19.70 -7.90 -7.66
N GLU A 291 -19.78 -6.94 -6.74
CA GLU A 291 -18.72 -6.69 -5.76
C GLU A 291 -18.34 -7.94 -4.96
N GLY A 292 -17.03 -8.23 -4.89
CA GLY A 292 -16.51 -9.44 -4.28
C GLY A 292 -16.68 -10.70 -5.14
N GLY A 293 -17.21 -10.57 -6.36
CA GLY A 293 -17.31 -11.68 -7.30
C GLY A 293 -15.94 -12.26 -7.60
N SER A 294 -15.79 -13.58 -7.46
CA SER A 294 -14.49 -14.25 -7.46
C SER A 294 -14.42 -15.44 -8.40
N PHE A 295 -13.22 -15.79 -8.85
CA PHE A 295 -12.93 -16.95 -9.69
C PHE A 295 -11.63 -17.63 -9.26
N LEU A 296 -11.44 -18.88 -9.68
CA LEU A 296 -10.23 -19.67 -9.44
C LEU A 296 -9.28 -19.55 -10.64
N LEU A 297 -8.11 -18.95 -10.42
CA LEU A 297 -7.00 -18.96 -11.36
C LEU A 297 -6.17 -20.22 -11.16
N LYS A 298 -6.10 -21.08 -12.18
CA LYS A 298 -5.27 -22.29 -12.18
C LYS A 298 -4.02 -22.06 -13.00
N VAL A 299 -2.85 -22.16 -12.36
CA VAL A 299 -1.55 -22.06 -13.03
C VAL A 299 -0.94 -23.46 -13.10
N PRO A 300 -0.65 -24.01 -14.30
CA PRO A 300 -0.04 -25.32 -14.42
C PRO A 300 1.25 -25.44 -13.62
N ILE A 301 1.39 -26.51 -12.84
CA ILE A 301 2.62 -26.78 -12.08
C ILE A 301 3.86 -26.91 -12.98
N THR A 302 3.67 -27.17 -14.28
CA THR A 302 4.74 -27.21 -15.28
C THR A 302 5.28 -25.83 -15.66
N TRP A 303 4.51 -24.76 -15.42
CA TRP A 303 4.99 -23.38 -15.62
C TRP A 303 5.74 -22.86 -14.39
N GLN A 304 5.56 -23.51 -13.23
CA GLN A 304 6.18 -23.12 -11.99
C GLN A 304 7.63 -23.62 -11.93
N SER A 305 8.54 -22.72 -11.57
CA SER A 305 9.93 -23.03 -11.26
C SER A 305 10.34 -22.18 -10.07
N PRO A 306 11.15 -22.72 -9.13
CA PRO A 306 11.72 -21.89 -8.08
C PRO A 306 12.54 -20.74 -8.68
N PHE A 307 12.44 -19.57 -8.05
CA PHE A 307 13.14 -18.35 -8.47
C PHE A 307 12.85 -17.87 -9.90
N ARG A 308 11.71 -18.26 -10.49
CA ARG A 308 11.20 -17.66 -11.74
C ARG A 308 11.06 -16.15 -11.56
N GLU A 309 11.49 -15.38 -12.55
CA GLU A 309 11.39 -13.91 -12.53
C GLU A 309 10.26 -13.39 -13.42
N GLU A 310 9.94 -14.13 -14.47
CA GLU A 310 8.93 -13.75 -15.44
C GLU A 310 7.54 -13.83 -14.82
N TRP A 311 6.69 -12.87 -15.15
CA TRP A 311 5.29 -12.85 -14.71
C TRP A 311 4.44 -13.85 -15.50
N TYR A 312 3.25 -14.17 -14.99
CA TYR A 312 2.18 -14.70 -15.83
C TYR A 312 1.28 -13.54 -16.26
N ASP A 313 0.82 -13.54 -17.52
CA ASP A 313 -0.05 -12.48 -18.02
C ASP A 313 -1.51 -12.91 -17.86
N LEU A 314 -2.23 -12.36 -16.88
CA LEU A 314 -3.69 -12.51 -16.76
C LEU A 314 -4.37 -11.47 -17.65
N GLU A 315 -4.94 -11.88 -18.78
CA GLU A 315 -5.72 -11.03 -19.68
C GLU A 315 -7.23 -11.15 -19.37
N ILE A 316 -7.85 -10.00 -19.13
CA ILE A 316 -9.28 -9.85 -18.82
C ILE A 316 -9.94 -9.10 -19.98
N GLU A 317 -10.92 -9.73 -20.62
CA GLU A 317 -11.78 -9.06 -21.61
C GLU A 317 -13.11 -8.67 -20.94
N TYR A 318 -13.36 -7.37 -20.82
CA TYR A 318 -14.53 -6.82 -20.13
C TYR A 318 -15.22 -5.71 -20.92
N TRP A 319 -16.48 -5.45 -20.58
CA TRP A 319 -17.25 -4.35 -21.15
C TRP A 319 -16.91 -3.04 -20.43
N ASP A 320 -16.38 -2.08 -21.16
CA ASP A 320 -16.12 -0.73 -20.67
C ASP A 320 -17.42 0.07 -20.59
N VAL A 321 -18.01 0.13 -19.39
CA VAL A 321 -19.34 0.69 -19.15
C VAL A 321 -19.35 2.21 -19.38
N GLY A 322 -20.29 2.70 -20.17
CA GLY A 322 -20.52 4.12 -20.40
C GLY A 322 -20.73 4.94 -19.11
N GLY A 323 -20.23 6.18 -19.11
CA GLY A 323 -20.21 7.06 -17.94
C GLY A 323 -18.89 7.08 -17.18
N GLY A 324 -17.90 6.28 -17.60
CA GLY A 324 -16.47 6.60 -17.55
C GLY A 324 -15.80 6.79 -16.20
N ILE A 325 -16.33 6.30 -15.08
CA ILE A 325 -15.56 6.31 -13.82
C ILE A 325 -15.91 5.07 -12.99
N THR A 326 -14.98 4.11 -12.93
CA THR A 326 -15.05 2.92 -12.08
C THR A 326 -13.65 2.48 -11.70
N ASN A 327 -13.40 2.37 -10.40
CA ASN A 327 -12.17 1.82 -9.86
C ASN A 327 -12.42 0.37 -9.52
N ILE A 328 -12.05 -0.54 -10.42
CA ILE A 328 -12.14 -1.97 -10.14
C ILE A 328 -10.73 -2.52 -10.12
N SER A 329 -10.38 -3.15 -9.00
CA SER A 329 -9.11 -3.82 -8.79
C SER A 329 -9.35 -5.29 -8.47
N LEU A 330 -8.27 -6.06 -8.52
CA LEU A 330 -8.30 -7.46 -8.13
C LEU A 330 -7.69 -7.63 -6.76
N GLN A 331 -8.26 -8.56 -6.01
CA GLN A 331 -7.69 -9.04 -4.78
C GLN A 331 -7.47 -10.54 -4.86
N MET A 332 -6.38 -11.01 -4.27
CA MET A 332 -6.03 -12.43 -4.19
C MET A 332 -6.27 -12.94 -2.78
N GLU A 333 -6.71 -14.20 -2.65
CA GLU A 333 -6.88 -14.86 -1.35
C GLU A 333 -5.60 -14.83 -0.51
N ASN A 334 -5.74 -14.47 0.77
CA ASN A 334 -4.69 -14.28 1.75
C ASN A 334 -5.17 -14.72 3.15
N SER A 335 -4.56 -15.75 3.72
CA SER A 335 -4.94 -16.27 5.04
C SER A 335 -4.53 -15.41 6.24
N LEU A 336 -3.68 -14.40 6.05
CA LEU A 336 -3.23 -13.49 7.11
C LEU A 336 -4.12 -12.27 7.30
N SER A 337 -4.84 -11.83 6.26
CA SER A 337 -5.69 -10.66 6.37
C SER A 337 -6.99 -11.00 7.09
N ALA A 338 -7.61 -9.98 7.69
CA ALA A 338 -8.83 -10.15 8.50
C ALA A 338 -10.02 -10.67 7.69
N ASP A 339 -10.09 -10.32 6.40
CA ASP A 339 -11.18 -10.67 5.48
C ASP A 339 -10.81 -11.83 4.52
N GLY A 340 -9.57 -12.32 4.59
CA GLY A 340 -9.09 -13.43 3.78
C GLY A 340 -8.56 -13.03 2.40
N TYR A 341 -8.38 -11.73 2.09
CA TYR A 341 -7.89 -11.26 0.79
C TYR A 341 -6.86 -10.13 0.91
N GLN A 342 -6.12 -9.86 -0.16
CA GLN A 342 -5.19 -8.75 -0.27
C GLN A 342 -5.24 -8.14 -1.66
N ASP A 343 -4.86 -6.88 -1.79
CA ASP A 343 -4.71 -6.24 -3.09
C ASP A 343 -3.65 -6.94 -3.94
N LEU A 344 -4.04 -7.24 -5.17
CA LEU A 344 -3.11 -7.69 -6.19
C LEU A 344 -2.47 -6.45 -6.82
N SER A 345 -1.15 -6.38 -6.81
CA SER A 345 -0.40 -5.27 -7.39
C SER A 345 -0.73 -5.09 -8.87
N ASP A 346 -0.80 -3.85 -9.32
CA ASP A 346 -1.00 -3.46 -10.74
C ASP A 346 -2.28 -4.02 -11.37
N SER A 347 -3.29 -4.30 -10.54
CA SER A 347 -4.53 -4.98 -10.96
C SER A 347 -5.69 -4.04 -11.28
N THR A 348 -5.53 -2.73 -11.05
CA THR A 348 -6.58 -1.74 -11.36
C THR A 348 -6.88 -1.74 -12.85
N LEU A 349 -8.15 -1.96 -13.19
CA LEU A 349 -8.66 -1.95 -14.55
C LEU A 349 -8.96 -0.51 -14.99
N LEU A 350 -8.65 -0.19 -16.26
CA LEU A 350 -8.90 1.13 -16.84
C LEU A 350 -10.26 1.19 -17.56
N PHE A 351 -11.20 1.96 -17.02
CA PHE A 351 -12.46 2.27 -17.67
C PHE A 351 -12.44 3.68 -18.25
N GLU A 352 -12.62 3.80 -19.57
CA GLU A 352 -12.66 5.10 -20.26
C GLU A 352 -14.10 5.47 -20.66
N GLY A 353 -15.07 4.59 -20.42
CA GLY A 353 -16.48 4.83 -20.68
C GLY A 353 -16.88 4.81 -22.15
N GLU A 354 -16.20 4.01 -22.97
CA GLU A 354 -16.41 3.98 -24.43
C GLU A 354 -17.55 3.06 -24.91
N ASP A 355 -18.22 2.34 -24.00
CA ASP A 355 -19.27 1.35 -24.32
C ASP A 355 -18.81 0.31 -25.36
N ASN A 356 -17.65 -0.29 -25.12
CA ASN A 356 -17.05 -1.30 -25.99
C ASN A 356 -16.34 -2.42 -25.21
N TRP A 357 -15.88 -3.45 -25.92
CA TRP A 357 -15.05 -4.50 -25.32
C TRP A 357 -13.61 -4.04 -25.20
N LYS A 358 -13.04 -4.14 -24.00
CA LYS A 358 -11.64 -3.88 -23.71
C LYS A 358 -10.92 -5.12 -23.23
N LYS A 359 -9.60 -5.11 -23.42
CA LYS A 359 -8.67 -6.08 -22.88
C LYS A 359 -7.70 -5.37 -21.99
N TRP A 360 -7.49 -5.91 -20.81
CA TRP A 360 -6.50 -5.43 -19.86
C TRP A 360 -5.69 -6.60 -19.32
N ARG A 361 -4.40 -6.39 -19.13
CA ARG A 361 -3.50 -7.40 -18.60
C ARG A 361 -3.05 -7.03 -17.21
N VAL A 362 -3.05 -8.02 -16.33
CA VAL A 362 -2.55 -7.92 -14.96
C VAL A 362 -1.37 -8.89 -14.85
N PRO A 363 -0.18 -8.42 -14.45
CA PRO A 363 0.94 -9.32 -14.20
C PRO A 363 0.68 -10.09 -12.90
N ILE A 364 0.77 -11.43 -12.96
CA ILE A 364 0.77 -12.29 -11.78
C ILE A 364 2.21 -12.72 -11.53
N ARG A 365 2.80 -12.22 -10.45
CA ARG A 365 4.19 -12.52 -10.10
C ARG A 365 4.30 -13.89 -9.44
N PRO A 366 5.36 -14.66 -9.68
CA PRO A 366 5.57 -15.94 -9.00
C PRO A 366 5.52 -15.85 -7.47
N GLU A 367 6.05 -14.79 -6.89
CA GLU A 367 6.06 -14.48 -5.45
C GLU A 367 4.68 -14.12 -4.88
N GLU A 368 3.73 -13.71 -5.72
CA GLU A 368 2.33 -13.52 -5.32
C GLU A 368 1.61 -14.87 -5.17
N MET A 369 2.19 -15.94 -5.72
CA MET A 369 1.78 -17.34 -5.59
C MET A 369 2.61 -18.03 -4.49
N GLY A 370 2.14 -19.18 -3.96
CA GLY A 370 2.85 -19.94 -2.92
C GLY A 370 2.23 -19.86 -1.52
N GLU A 371 2.61 -20.79 -0.64
CA GLU A 371 2.11 -20.85 0.74
C GLU A 371 2.66 -19.65 1.53
N LYS A 372 1.79 -18.84 2.14
CA LYS A 372 2.22 -17.75 3.02
C LYS A 372 2.71 -18.29 4.36
N MET A 373 3.67 -17.61 4.98
CA MET A 373 3.96 -17.84 6.39
C MET A 373 2.77 -17.43 7.26
N SER A 374 2.43 -18.24 8.28
CA SER A 374 1.54 -17.80 9.36
C SER A 374 2.21 -16.69 10.19
N LEU A 375 1.45 -15.97 11.01
CA LEU A 375 2.00 -14.93 11.88
C LEU A 375 3.09 -15.49 12.82
N ASP A 376 2.87 -16.69 13.37
CA ASP A 376 3.86 -17.32 14.25
C ASP A 376 5.11 -17.76 13.46
N ASN A 377 4.96 -18.28 12.24
CA ASN A 377 6.09 -18.61 11.36
C ASN A 377 6.91 -17.36 11.04
N LEU A 378 6.26 -16.24 10.74
CA LEU A 378 6.92 -14.97 10.44
C LEU A 378 7.69 -14.45 11.67
N LYS A 379 7.07 -14.48 12.85
CA LYS A 379 7.73 -14.15 14.13
C LYS A 379 8.98 -15.01 14.36
N PHE A 380 8.88 -16.30 14.08
CA PHE A 380 10.00 -17.23 14.20
C PHE A 380 11.09 -16.97 13.15
N ALA A 381 10.73 -16.62 11.91
CA ALA A 381 11.69 -16.20 10.89
C ALA A 381 12.46 -14.94 11.31
N CYS A 382 11.77 -13.91 11.85
CA CYS A 382 12.42 -12.71 12.40
C CYS A 382 13.42 -13.07 13.51
N PHE A 383 13.03 -13.98 14.41
CA PHE A 383 13.91 -14.49 15.46
C PHE A 383 15.16 -15.18 14.87
N LEU A 384 14.99 -16.11 13.94
CA LEU A 384 16.10 -16.84 13.32
C LEU A 384 17.06 -15.90 12.57
N LEU A 385 16.52 -14.93 11.82
CA LEU A 385 17.33 -13.92 11.14
C LEU A 385 18.16 -13.10 12.14
N LYS A 386 17.56 -12.71 13.26
CA LYS A 386 18.17 -11.89 14.32
C LYS A 386 19.23 -12.65 15.12
N GLU A 387 18.93 -13.86 15.56
CA GLU A 387 19.76 -14.63 16.50
C GLU A 387 20.79 -15.54 15.81
N THR A 388 20.92 -15.47 14.49
CA THR A 388 21.95 -16.23 13.76
C THR A 388 23.09 -15.29 13.35
N PRO A 389 24.26 -15.34 14.03
CA PRO A 389 25.39 -14.46 13.74
C PRO A 389 25.85 -14.48 12.27
N LEU A 390 25.79 -15.64 11.62
CA LEU A 390 26.09 -15.80 10.20
C LEU A 390 25.20 -14.93 9.32
N LEU A 391 23.90 -14.84 9.62
CA LEU A 391 22.93 -14.08 8.83
C LEU A 391 23.03 -12.58 9.15
N GLN A 392 23.30 -12.22 10.40
CA GLN A 392 23.51 -10.83 10.82
C GLN A 392 24.78 -10.19 10.24
N ALA A 393 25.72 -10.99 9.72
CA ALA A 393 26.90 -10.50 9.03
C ALA A 393 26.63 -10.07 7.57
N ASP A 394 25.42 -10.32 7.05
CA ASP A 394 25.02 -9.97 5.69
C ASP A 394 24.01 -8.81 5.71
N GLU A 395 24.41 -7.65 5.17
CA GLU A 395 23.60 -6.44 5.15
C GLU A 395 22.25 -6.64 4.45
N LYS A 396 22.18 -7.44 3.38
CA LYS A 396 20.92 -7.73 2.68
C LYS A 396 19.97 -8.53 3.56
N LEU A 397 20.47 -9.48 4.34
CA LEU A 397 19.63 -10.29 5.23
C LEU A 397 19.18 -9.51 6.46
N VAL A 398 19.97 -8.53 6.91
CA VAL A 398 19.53 -7.57 7.92
C VAL A 398 18.40 -6.70 7.40
N HIS A 399 18.48 -6.24 6.15
CA HIS A 399 17.39 -5.51 5.49
C HIS A 399 16.11 -6.36 5.39
N TRP A 400 16.23 -7.60 4.89
CA TRP A 400 15.12 -8.55 4.81
C TRP A 400 14.49 -8.90 6.16
N ARG A 401 15.28 -8.91 7.25
CA ARG A 401 14.71 -9.01 8.60
C ARG A 401 13.78 -7.85 8.90
N GLY A 402 14.17 -6.62 8.54
CA GLY A 402 13.33 -5.43 8.69
C GLY A 402 12.00 -5.59 7.96
N ILE A 403 12.00 -6.06 6.71
CA ILE A 403 10.77 -6.33 5.94
C ILE A 403 9.92 -7.44 6.60
N CYS A 404 10.54 -8.50 7.13
CA CYS A 404 9.81 -9.51 7.91
C CYS A 404 9.15 -8.93 9.17
N GLU A 405 9.86 -8.05 9.90
CA GLU A 405 9.36 -7.34 11.08
C GLU A 405 8.20 -6.41 10.70
N GLU A 406 8.30 -5.72 9.57
CA GLU A 406 7.24 -4.90 8.97
C GLU A 406 5.94 -5.69 8.81
N TYR A 407 5.98 -6.80 8.07
CA TYR A 407 4.82 -7.65 7.87
C TYR A 407 4.29 -8.24 9.18
N PHE A 408 5.16 -8.57 10.13
CA PHE A 408 4.72 -9.07 11.44
C PHE A 408 3.90 -8.01 12.19
N HIS A 409 4.31 -6.75 12.18
CA HIS A 409 3.56 -5.67 12.85
C HIS A 409 2.31 -5.23 12.08
N ILE A 410 2.29 -5.37 10.75
CA ILE A 410 1.06 -5.18 9.95
C ILE A 410 -0.02 -6.16 10.42
N TRP A 411 0.31 -7.45 10.48
CA TRP A 411 -0.65 -8.53 10.70
C TRP A 411 -0.87 -8.89 12.19
N SER A 412 -0.02 -8.43 13.10
CA SER A 412 -0.20 -8.64 14.55
C SER A 412 -0.98 -7.52 15.23
N LYS A 413 -1.53 -7.81 16.41
CA LYS A 413 -2.23 -6.84 17.27
C LYS A 413 -1.29 -6.13 18.26
N SER A 414 -0.03 -5.94 17.92
CA SER A 414 0.93 -5.25 18.80
C SER A 414 0.65 -3.75 18.87
N ASP A 415 0.56 -3.19 20.07
CA ASP A 415 0.54 -1.74 20.24
C ASP A 415 1.92 -1.14 19.90
N PRO A 416 1.98 -0.01 19.18
CA PRO A 416 3.23 0.66 18.85
C PRO A 416 3.76 1.50 20.01
N GLU A 417 5.07 1.77 20.00
CA GLU A 417 5.68 2.75 20.91
C GLU A 417 5.38 4.18 20.42
N ILE A 418 4.69 4.97 21.25
CA ILE A 418 4.38 6.37 20.91
C ILE A 418 5.64 7.24 21.02
N VAL A 419 5.98 7.91 19.93
CA VAL A 419 7.12 8.85 19.85
C VAL A 419 6.64 10.28 19.67
N SER A 420 7.42 11.24 20.20
CA SER A 420 7.10 12.66 20.08
C SER A 420 7.33 13.13 18.64
N ALA A 421 6.28 13.63 18.00
CA ALA A 421 6.36 14.24 16.68
C ALA A 421 6.56 15.76 16.78
N GLN A 422 7.29 16.33 15.84
CA GLN A 422 7.48 17.78 15.68
C GLN A 422 7.21 18.17 14.23
N PRO A 423 6.69 19.38 13.96
CA PRO A 423 6.50 19.85 12.59
C PRO A 423 7.80 19.72 11.78
N PRO A 424 7.71 19.39 10.49
CA PRO A 424 8.88 19.42 9.62
C PRO A 424 9.41 20.87 9.45
N GLU A 425 10.73 21.00 9.35
CA GLU A 425 11.38 22.26 8.98
C GLU A 425 11.76 22.18 7.50
N TYR A 426 11.29 23.15 6.70
CA TYR A 426 11.61 23.23 5.28
C TYR A 426 12.72 24.25 5.03
N GLY A 427 13.70 23.89 4.21
CA GLY A 427 14.72 24.82 3.72
C GLY A 427 14.15 25.88 2.78
N VAL A 428 14.94 26.92 2.50
CA VAL A 428 14.60 27.91 1.47
C VAL A 428 14.62 27.22 0.11
N GLN A 429 13.44 27.07 -0.51
CA GLN A 429 13.28 26.35 -1.77
C GLN A 429 14.06 27.04 -2.90
N THR A 430 14.77 26.26 -3.70
CA THR A 430 15.40 26.72 -4.93
C THR A 430 14.31 26.87 -5.98
N PHE A 431 13.81 28.10 -6.13
CA PHE A 431 12.72 28.41 -7.04
C PHE A 431 13.21 29.20 -8.27
N PRO A 432 13.24 28.60 -9.47
CA PRO A 432 13.52 29.31 -10.71
C PRO A 432 12.43 30.36 -10.99
N LEU A 433 12.82 31.64 -11.12
CA LEU A 433 11.89 32.71 -11.50
C LEU A 433 11.80 32.85 -13.02
N ASP A 434 12.81 33.45 -13.64
CA ASP A 434 12.82 33.80 -15.06
C ASP A 434 14.27 33.86 -15.58
N TRP A 435 14.45 33.91 -16.89
CA TRP A 435 15.74 33.83 -17.55
C TRP A 435 16.33 35.21 -17.82
N GLN A 436 17.66 35.33 -17.69
CA GLN A 436 18.40 36.52 -18.09
C GLN A 436 19.52 36.16 -19.07
N ILE A 437 19.99 37.14 -19.83
CA ILE A 437 21.10 36.98 -20.76
C ILE A 437 22.35 37.61 -20.16
N LYS A 438 23.42 36.80 -20.06
CA LYS A 438 24.74 37.22 -19.63
C LYS A 438 25.78 36.71 -20.62
N ASP A 439 26.56 37.62 -21.19
CA ASP A 439 27.67 37.30 -22.09
C ASP A 439 27.27 36.42 -23.31
N GLY A 440 26.04 36.56 -23.80
CA GLY A 440 25.52 35.75 -24.91
C GLY A 440 24.99 34.37 -24.51
N LEU A 441 24.91 34.08 -23.22
CA LEU A 441 24.39 32.83 -22.66
C LEU A 441 23.08 33.07 -21.89
N LEU A 442 22.19 32.09 -21.98
CA LEU A 442 20.96 32.04 -21.21
C LEU A 442 21.22 31.57 -19.77
N MET A 443 20.78 32.36 -18.80
CA MET A 443 20.99 32.15 -17.36
C MET A 443 19.64 32.10 -16.63
N GLN A 444 19.59 31.45 -15.46
CA GLN A 444 18.39 31.35 -14.63
C GLN A 444 18.49 32.30 -13.43
N ARG A 445 17.50 33.17 -13.22
CA ARG A 445 17.35 33.91 -11.96
C ARG A 445 16.53 33.08 -10.97
N LEU A 446 16.97 33.05 -9.72
CA LEU A 446 16.27 32.35 -8.63
C LEU A 446 15.51 33.33 -7.73
N ALA A 447 14.52 32.83 -7.01
CA ALA A 447 14.04 33.46 -5.80
C ALA A 447 15.11 33.35 -4.70
N GLY A 448 15.21 34.37 -3.86
CA GLY A 448 16.06 34.40 -2.68
C GLY A 448 15.26 34.52 -1.39
N PRO A 449 15.91 34.49 -0.21
CA PRO A 449 15.22 34.59 1.09
C PRO A 449 14.43 35.89 1.30
N GLU A 450 14.76 36.94 0.55
CA GLU A 450 14.06 38.23 0.57
C GLU A 450 12.99 38.34 -0.53
N THR A 451 12.84 37.34 -1.40
CA THR A 451 11.87 37.36 -2.49
C THR A 451 10.48 37.10 -1.95
N VAL A 452 9.56 38.02 -2.21
CA VAL A 452 8.15 37.92 -1.85
C VAL A 452 7.39 37.43 -3.09
N MET A 453 6.74 36.29 -2.94
CA MET A 453 5.83 35.71 -3.93
C MET A 453 4.40 35.93 -3.45
N VAL A 454 3.56 36.54 -4.29
CA VAL A 454 2.12 36.73 -4.08
C VAL A 454 1.41 35.96 -5.18
N ASP A 455 0.63 34.94 -4.81
CA ASP A 455 -0.06 34.05 -5.75
C ASP A 455 0.87 33.47 -6.83
N GLY A 456 2.07 33.05 -6.43
CA GLY A 456 3.10 32.51 -7.33
C GLY A 456 3.81 33.57 -8.20
N LYS A 457 3.55 34.86 -8.00
CA LYS A 457 4.19 35.96 -8.74
C LYS A 457 5.11 36.76 -7.86
N TRP A 458 6.26 37.15 -8.41
CA TRP A 458 7.13 38.11 -7.73
C TRP A 458 6.39 39.46 -7.56
N ASP A 459 6.50 40.07 -6.38
CA ASP A 459 5.85 41.36 -6.07
C ASP A 459 6.40 42.56 -6.88
N GLY A 460 7.45 42.32 -7.69
CA GLY A 460 8.10 43.33 -8.54
C GLY A 460 9.05 44.28 -7.80
N ILE A 461 9.19 44.15 -6.47
CA ILE A 461 9.90 45.11 -5.62
C ILE A 461 10.93 44.42 -4.72
N SER A 462 10.59 43.25 -4.18
CA SER A 462 11.44 42.48 -3.28
C SER A 462 12.73 42.03 -3.98
N LYS A 463 13.80 41.86 -3.23
CA LYS A 463 15.08 41.46 -3.82
C LYS A 463 15.01 40.00 -4.33
N LEU A 464 15.54 39.77 -5.53
CA LEU A 464 15.66 38.44 -6.13
C LEU A 464 16.95 37.73 -5.68
N GLY A 465 16.98 36.41 -5.86
CA GLY A 465 18.13 35.56 -5.58
C GLY A 465 19.22 35.66 -6.63
N GLU A 466 20.15 34.71 -6.61
CA GLU A 466 21.33 34.71 -7.47
C GLU A 466 21.01 34.41 -8.95
N LEU A 467 21.90 34.86 -9.84
CA LEU A 467 21.88 34.49 -11.25
C LEU A 467 22.74 33.24 -11.46
N MET A 468 22.10 32.13 -11.80
CA MET A 468 22.73 30.83 -12.00
C MET A 468 22.97 30.55 -13.49
N CYS A 469 24.14 29.99 -13.81
CA CYS A 469 24.39 29.35 -15.10
C CYS A 469 24.01 27.87 -15.00
N THR A 470 22.87 27.48 -15.57
CA THR A 470 22.41 26.09 -15.50
C THR A 470 22.87 25.33 -16.74
N PRO A 471 23.53 24.16 -16.61
CA PRO A 471 23.91 23.37 -17.78
C PRO A 471 22.71 23.01 -18.67
N TYR A 472 21.52 22.87 -18.08
CA TYR A 472 20.25 22.72 -18.79
C TYR A 472 19.97 23.87 -19.79
N LEU A 473 19.96 25.13 -19.34
CA LEU A 473 19.64 26.25 -20.22
C LEU A 473 20.70 26.46 -21.30
N ILE A 474 21.97 26.19 -20.98
CA ILE A 474 23.04 26.21 -21.98
C ILE A 474 22.79 25.13 -23.05
N ALA A 475 22.41 23.92 -22.64
CA ALA A 475 22.05 22.85 -23.58
C ALA A 475 20.82 23.21 -24.43
N VAL A 476 19.79 23.83 -23.85
CA VAL A 476 18.63 24.35 -24.58
C VAL A 476 19.04 25.35 -25.66
N GLN A 477 19.95 26.29 -25.34
CA GLN A 477 20.50 27.23 -26.32
C GLN A 477 21.36 26.53 -27.39
N ALA A 478 22.13 25.50 -27.03
CA ALA A 478 22.97 24.76 -27.96
C ALA A 478 22.16 23.89 -28.95
N LYS A 479 20.97 23.41 -28.57
CA LYS A 479 20.09 22.60 -29.44
C LYS A 479 19.56 23.36 -30.66
N GLY A 480 19.37 24.67 -30.56
CA GLY A 480 18.59 25.39 -31.56
C GLY A 480 18.19 26.81 -31.16
N PRO A 481 17.48 27.52 -32.05
CA PRO A 481 16.80 28.76 -31.66
C PRO A 481 15.88 28.50 -30.46
N VAL A 482 16.08 29.25 -29.38
CA VAL A 482 15.25 29.15 -28.18
C VAL A 482 13.89 29.78 -28.47
N LEU A 483 12.82 29.01 -28.25
CA LEU A 483 11.45 29.49 -28.32
C LEU A 483 10.94 29.74 -26.90
N LEU A 484 10.50 30.96 -26.63
CA LEU A 484 9.76 31.32 -25.43
C LEU A 484 8.28 31.35 -25.80
N GLU A 485 7.51 30.36 -25.32
CA GLU A 485 6.06 30.28 -25.56
C GLU A 485 5.30 31.33 -24.74
N ASP A 486 5.82 31.68 -23.56
CA ASP A 486 5.28 32.72 -22.67
C ASP A 486 6.24 33.92 -22.55
N ASN A 487 5.72 35.14 -22.56
CA ASN A 487 6.45 36.29 -22.01
C ASN A 487 6.48 36.13 -20.48
N LEU A 488 7.46 35.41 -19.95
CA LEU A 488 7.65 35.17 -18.51
C LEU A 488 7.64 36.48 -17.69
N TRP A 489 8.00 37.61 -18.31
CA TRP A 489 7.90 38.94 -17.71
C TRP A 489 6.48 39.28 -17.28
N GLU A 490 5.48 38.92 -18.09
CA GLU A 490 4.07 39.15 -17.78
C GLU A 490 3.59 38.20 -16.66
N ARG A 491 4.08 36.95 -16.67
CA ARG A 491 3.78 35.96 -15.62
C ARG A 491 4.24 36.45 -14.24
N TYR A 492 5.44 37.03 -14.15
CA TYR A 492 6.05 37.48 -12.90
C TYR A 492 5.96 39.00 -12.66
N GLY A 493 5.18 39.74 -13.44
CA GLY A 493 4.97 41.19 -13.25
C GLY A 493 6.24 42.04 -13.43
N ILE A 494 7.22 41.55 -14.20
CA ILE A 494 8.48 42.25 -14.47
C ILE A 494 8.20 43.45 -15.38
N THR A 495 8.45 44.65 -14.86
CA THR A 495 8.19 45.92 -15.56
C THR A 495 9.44 46.60 -16.11
N GLU A 496 10.62 46.21 -15.61
CA GLU A 496 11.92 46.75 -16.04
C GLU A 496 12.65 45.73 -16.94
N PRO A 497 13.28 46.16 -18.04
CA PRO A 497 13.91 45.24 -19.00
C PRO A 497 15.19 44.58 -18.45
N THR A 498 15.73 45.09 -17.34
CA THR A 498 16.97 44.59 -16.73
C THR A 498 16.85 44.45 -15.23
N TYR A 499 17.53 43.45 -14.67
CA TYR A 499 17.75 43.31 -13.22
C TYR A 499 19.24 43.07 -12.96
N GLU A 500 19.83 43.82 -12.02
CA GLU A 500 21.28 43.82 -11.74
C GLU A 500 22.19 44.06 -12.96
N GLY A 501 21.69 44.78 -13.96
CA GLY A 501 22.42 45.08 -15.19
C GLY A 501 22.37 43.98 -16.26
N TYR A 502 21.70 42.85 -15.99
CA TYR A 502 21.45 41.80 -16.97
C TYR A 502 20.07 41.97 -17.61
N LEU A 503 20.00 41.72 -18.92
CA LEU A 503 18.75 41.80 -19.68
C LEU A 503 17.91 40.56 -19.38
N TRP A 504 16.62 40.73 -19.09
CA TRP A 504 15.71 39.59 -19.03
C TRP A 504 15.54 38.98 -20.43
N ALA A 505 15.31 37.66 -20.51
CA ALA A 505 15.06 36.99 -21.78
C ALA A 505 13.65 37.32 -22.27
N ASP A 506 13.49 37.75 -23.53
CA ASP A 506 12.21 37.94 -24.20
C ASP A 506 12.21 37.21 -25.54
N SER A 507 11.01 37.02 -26.11
CA SER A 507 10.81 36.33 -27.40
C SER A 507 11.62 36.90 -28.58
N ARG A 508 12.19 38.10 -28.47
CA ARG A 508 13.02 38.72 -29.52
C ARG A 508 14.50 38.53 -29.26
N ASN A 509 14.95 38.71 -28.03
CA ASN A 509 16.36 38.68 -27.69
C ASN A 509 16.90 37.25 -27.57
N VAL A 510 16.06 36.26 -27.24
CA VAL A 510 16.46 34.85 -27.24
C VAL A 510 16.76 34.33 -28.64
N LEU A 511 16.08 34.86 -29.66
CA LEU A 511 16.34 34.52 -31.07
C LEU A 511 17.69 35.05 -31.58
N ALA A 512 18.30 36.01 -30.85
CA ALA A 512 19.61 36.55 -31.18
C ALA A 512 20.77 35.79 -30.50
N LEU A 513 20.47 34.85 -29.60
CA LEU A 513 21.46 33.99 -28.98
C LEU A 513 22.04 33.02 -30.00
N LYS A 514 23.33 32.73 -29.88
CA LYS A 514 24.05 31.85 -30.79
C LYS A 514 24.22 30.46 -30.17
N GLN A 515 24.05 29.43 -31.00
CA GLN A 515 24.30 28.05 -30.58
C GLN A 515 25.79 27.83 -30.31
N GLU A 516 26.67 28.47 -31.09
CA GLU A 516 28.12 28.30 -30.98
C GLU A 516 28.66 28.78 -29.63
N ASP A 517 28.12 29.88 -29.10
CA ASP A 517 28.53 30.42 -27.78
C ASP A 517 28.20 29.40 -26.67
N ALA A 518 27.05 28.72 -26.76
CA ALA A 518 26.65 27.68 -25.82
C ALA A 518 27.45 26.37 -25.98
N LEU A 519 27.73 25.95 -27.22
CA LEU A 519 28.56 24.77 -27.50
C LEU A 519 30.01 24.96 -27.03
N GLU A 520 30.58 26.16 -27.21
CA GLU A 520 31.90 26.51 -26.66
C GLU A 520 31.88 26.37 -25.14
N TRP A 521 30.86 26.90 -24.47
CA TRP A 521 30.70 26.73 -23.02
C TRP A 521 30.62 25.26 -22.61
N LEU A 522 29.80 24.43 -23.27
CA LEU A 522 29.70 23.00 -22.95
C LEU A 522 31.06 22.29 -23.09
N ASN A 523 31.81 22.60 -24.14
CA ASN A 523 33.11 21.97 -24.38
C ASN A 523 34.19 22.40 -23.37
N GLU A 524 34.13 23.64 -22.88
CA GLU A 524 35.07 24.18 -21.90
C GLU A 524 34.74 23.77 -20.46
N ASN A 525 33.48 23.51 -20.14
CA ASN A 525 33.01 23.29 -18.76
C ASN A 525 32.67 21.82 -18.44
N LYS A 526 32.97 20.88 -19.34
CA LYS A 526 32.81 19.45 -19.07
C LYS A 526 33.82 18.96 -18.03
N ILE A 527 33.36 18.09 -17.15
CA ILE A 527 34.18 17.44 -16.13
C ILE A 527 34.33 15.97 -16.51
N GLU A 528 35.56 15.51 -16.69
CA GLU A 528 35.83 14.10 -16.99
C GLU A 528 35.74 13.25 -15.72
N ILE A 529 34.85 12.24 -15.75
CA ILE A 529 34.79 11.19 -14.72
C ILE A 529 35.92 10.19 -14.98
N GLN A 530 36.07 9.81 -16.24
CA GLN A 530 37.12 8.95 -16.73
C GLN A 530 37.62 9.50 -18.08
N GLU A 531 38.93 9.74 -18.17
CA GLU A 531 39.58 10.39 -19.30
C GLU A 531 39.14 9.79 -20.64
N GLY A 532 38.57 10.64 -21.51
CA GLY A 532 38.09 10.27 -22.84
C GLY A 532 36.93 9.26 -22.88
N LYS A 533 36.36 8.87 -21.73
CA LYS A 533 35.31 7.84 -21.66
C LYS A 533 33.95 8.38 -21.23
N ALA A 534 33.90 9.20 -20.19
CA ALA A 534 32.67 9.75 -19.63
C ALA A 534 32.86 11.16 -19.05
N CYS A 535 31.90 12.06 -19.28
CA CYS A 535 31.91 13.41 -18.73
C CYS A 535 30.54 13.89 -18.24
N VAL A 536 30.55 14.82 -17.29
CA VAL A 536 29.36 15.47 -16.70
C VAL A 536 29.52 17.00 -16.66
N TRP A 537 28.41 17.68 -16.42
CA TRP A 537 28.35 19.12 -16.16
C TRP A 537 27.64 19.37 -14.85
N THR A 538 28.18 20.28 -14.04
CA THR A 538 27.70 20.53 -12.68
C THR A 538 27.07 21.92 -12.54
N SER A 539 26.09 22.03 -11.66
CA SER A 539 25.64 23.31 -11.10
C SER A 539 26.58 23.73 -9.97
N ASP A 540 26.82 25.03 -9.81
CA ASP A 540 27.61 25.65 -8.74
C ASP A 540 26.74 26.21 -7.60
N GLN A 541 25.44 25.95 -7.63
CA GLN A 541 24.45 26.44 -6.68
C GLN A 541 23.77 25.31 -5.92
N ASP A 542 23.50 25.51 -4.63
CA ASP A 542 22.76 24.55 -3.83
C ASP A 542 21.35 24.34 -4.40
N ASN A 543 20.87 23.09 -4.37
CA ASN A 543 19.50 22.76 -4.72
C ASN A 543 18.73 22.38 -3.47
N THR A 544 17.63 23.07 -3.20
CA THR A 544 16.68 22.73 -2.13
C THR A 544 15.31 22.56 -2.74
N TYR A 545 14.72 21.40 -2.58
CA TYR A 545 13.32 21.17 -2.92
C TYR A 545 12.70 20.27 -1.84
N SER A 546 11.41 20.47 -1.56
CA SER A 546 10.73 19.80 -0.44
C SER A 546 11.51 20.03 0.86
N ASP A 547 11.93 18.97 1.54
CA ASP A 547 12.76 19.00 2.76
C ASP A 547 14.21 18.58 2.52
N ILE A 548 14.65 18.47 1.26
CA ILE A 548 15.98 17.96 0.91
C ILE A 548 16.85 19.07 0.35
N THR A 549 18.14 19.06 0.71
CA THR A 549 19.15 20.00 0.18
C THR A 549 20.38 19.26 -0.33
N THR A 550 20.68 19.46 -1.61
CA THR A 550 21.91 19.00 -2.25
C THR A 550 22.88 20.16 -2.39
N LYS A 551 24.11 19.96 -1.90
CA LYS A 551 25.14 20.99 -1.91
C LYS A 551 25.88 21.04 -3.24
N ALA A 552 26.21 22.25 -3.67
CA ALA A 552 27.09 22.47 -4.81
C ALA A 552 28.54 21.99 -4.55
N PRO A 553 29.27 21.58 -5.61
CA PRO A 553 28.79 21.36 -6.97
C PRO A 553 28.10 19.99 -7.13
N TRP A 554 27.10 19.89 -8.01
CA TRP A 554 26.39 18.63 -8.29
C TRP A 554 26.04 18.48 -9.77
N ALA A 555 26.08 17.26 -10.28
CA ALA A 555 25.66 16.89 -11.64
C ALA A 555 24.21 16.39 -11.64
N SER A 556 23.57 16.38 -12.82
CA SER A 556 22.16 16.00 -12.96
C SER A 556 21.95 15.12 -14.19
N ALA A 557 21.23 14.01 -14.02
CA ALA A 557 20.74 13.19 -15.12
C ALA A 557 19.88 14.00 -16.10
N PHE A 558 19.09 14.95 -15.60
CA PHE A 558 18.24 15.79 -16.44
C PHE A 558 19.06 16.78 -17.28
N PHE A 559 20.11 17.39 -16.70
CA PHE A 559 21.03 18.22 -17.47
C PHE A 559 21.71 17.41 -18.56
N GLN A 560 22.20 16.22 -18.19
CA GLN A 560 22.95 15.36 -19.09
C GLN A 560 22.14 14.97 -20.32
N ARG A 561 20.86 14.60 -20.13
CA ARG A 561 19.93 14.31 -21.23
C ARG A 561 19.87 15.44 -22.26
N HIS A 562 19.72 16.68 -21.81
CA HIS A 562 19.63 17.82 -22.73
C HIS A 562 20.96 18.15 -23.41
N ILE A 563 22.09 17.90 -22.74
CA ILE A 563 23.42 18.07 -23.32
C ILE A 563 23.67 17.02 -24.41
N ILE A 564 23.24 15.78 -24.20
CA ILE A 564 23.27 14.72 -25.23
C ILE A 564 22.44 15.15 -26.45
N GLU A 565 21.20 15.61 -26.25
CA GLU A 565 20.36 16.13 -27.33
C GLU A 565 21.05 17.28 -28.09
N ALA A 566 21.71 18.20 -27.38
CA ALA A 566 22.44 19.31 -27.98
C ALA A 566 23.60 18.83 -28.87
N TYR A 567 24.40 17.87 -28.42
CA TYR A 567 25.49 17.31 -29.23
C TYR A 567 24.96 16.54 -30.43
N LEU A 568 23.91 15.74 -30.27
CA LEU A 568 23.26 15.03 -31.38
C LEU A 568 22.68 16.00 -32.43
N ALA A 569 22.02 17.08 -32.00
CA ALA A 569 21.48 18.11 -32.88
C ALA A 569 22.55 18.86 -33.69
N ASN A 570 23.81 18.84 -33.20
CA ASN A 570 24.97 19.45 -33.84
C ASN A 570 25.91 18.42 -34.50
N ASP A 571 25.42 17.21 -34.77
CA ASP A 571 26.16 16.11 -35.42
C ASP A 571 27.44 15.65 -34.67
N ASP A 572 27.55 15.91 -33.35
CA ASP A 572 28.68 15.48 -32.52
C ASP A 572 28.34 14.20 -31.74
N GLN A 573 28.25 13.09 -32.47
CA GLN A 573 27.92 11.77 -31.91
C GLN A 573 28.99 11.26 -30.94
N GLU A 574 30.24 11.70 -31.08
CA GLU A 574 31.33 11.30 -30.19
C GLU A 574 31.13 11.91 -28.80
N MET A 575 30.88 13.22 -28.72
CA MET A 575 30.58 13.87 -27.45
C MET A 575 29.25 13.41 -26.86
N ALA A 576 28.22 13.14 -27.69
CA ALA A 576 26.99 12.54 -27.21
C ALA A 576 27.23 11.17 -26.55
N ALA A 577 28.08 10.32 -27.15
CA ALA A 577 28.44 9.02 -26.56
C ALA A 577 29.22 9.18 -25.25
N VAL A 578 30.18 10.10 -25.18
CA VAL A 578 30.94 10.38 -23.95
C VAL A 578 30.01 10.89 -22.85
N ALA A 579 29.07 11.77 -23.18
CA ALA A 579 28.06 12.24 -22.23
C ALA A 579 27.14 11.10 -21.77
N ALA A 580 26.69 10.22 -22.67
CA ALA A 580 25.80 9.11 -22.36
C ALA A 580 26.46 8.02 -21.47
N ARG A 581 27.75 7.74 -21.62
CA ARG A 581 28.42 6.75 -20.75
C ARG A 581 28.50 7.18 -19.28
N ALA A 582 28.31 8.46 -18.96
CA ALA A 582 28.30 8.96 -17.58
C ALA A 582 27.16 8.37 -16.73
N TYR A 583 26.05 7.95 -17.36
CA TYR A 583 24.95 7.25 -16.68
C TYR A 583 25.34 5.88 -16.12
N GLY A 584 26.44 5.27 -16.59
CA GLY A 584 26.93 3.99 -16.09
C GLY A 584 27.76 4.10 -14.80
N TYR A 585 27.99 5.31 -14.29
CA TYR A 585 28.78 5.60 -13.10
C TYR A 585 27.90 6.15 -11.99
N SER A 586 28.15 5.73 -10.76
CA SER A 586 27.41 6.26 -9.63
C SER A 586 27.80 7.70 -9.31
N PHE A 587 26.95 8.46 -8.61
CA PHE A 587 27.31 9.83 -8.24
C PHE A 587 28.50 9.88 -7.25
N GLU A 588 28.77 8.82 -6.47
CA GLU A 588 30.00 8.70 -5.68
C GLU A 588 31.25 8.54 -6.56
N GLU A 589 31.10 7.92 -7.73
CA GLU A 589 32.14 7.86 -8.76
C GLU A 589 32.21 9.17 -9.59
N GLY A 590 31.34 10.15 -9.32
CA GLY A 590 31.21 11.40 -10.07
C GLY A 590 30.23 11.35 -11.25
N GLY A 591 29.49 10.24 -11.39
CA GLY A 591 28.47 9.99 -12.41
C GLY A 591 27.09 10.50 -12.04
N LEU A 592 26.07 9.78 -12.53
CA LEU A 592 24.67 10.24 -12.57
C LEU A 592 23.67 9.24 -12.01
N SER A 593 24.13 8.06 -11.58
CA SER A 593 23.23 7.02 -11.08
C SER A 593 23.34 6.80 -9.58
N SER A 594 22.26 6.40 -8.94
CA SER A 594 22.29 5.70 -7.65
C SER A 594 22.26 4.18 -7.88
N ARG A 595 22.70 3.41 -6.88
CA ARG A 595 22.62 1.94 -6.88
C ARG A 595 21.98 1.50 -5.58
N TYR A 596 20.78 0.96 -5.67
CA TYR A 596 20.05 0.43 -4.53
C TYR A 596 20.41 -1.03 -4.26
N TRP A 597 20.20 -1.50 -3.04
CA TRP A 597 20.84 -2.73 -2.50
C TRP A 597 20.45 -4.03 -3.24
N ASN A 598 19.32 -4.05 -3.94
CA ASN A 598 18.90 -5.21 -4.76
C ASN A 598 19.56 -5.24 -6.17
N GLY A 599 20.42 -4.25 -6.49
CA GLY A 599 21.27 -4.27 -7.68
C GLY A 599 20.73 -3.51 -8.90
N GLY A 600 19.64 -2.77 -8.77
CA GLY A 600 19.18 -1.85 -9.82
C GLY A 600 19.93 -0.52 -9.84
N SER A 601 19.75 0.23 -10.93
CA SER A 601 20.34 1.57 -11.11
C SER A 601 19.25 2.59 -11.44
N TRP A 602 19.22 3.71 -10.72
CA TRP A 602 18.33 4.82 -11.01
C TRP A 602 19.13 6.02 -11.50
N PHE A 603 18.56 6.84 -12.40
CA PHE A 603 19.27 8.00 -12.97
C PHE A 603 18.77 9.26 -12.27
N GLU A 604 19.64 9.87 -11.47
CA GLU A 604 19.25 10.88 -10.50
C GLU A 604 19.23 12.28 -11.12
N GLU A 605 18.09 12.97 -11.04
CA GLU A 605 18.04 14.41 -11.37
C GLU A 605 18.97 15.20 -10.46
N VAL A 606 19.01 14.82 -9.18
CA VAL A 606 19.81 15.46 -8.14
C VAL A 606 20.43 14.33 -7.32
N PRO A 607 21.74 14.34 -7.01
CA PRO A 607 22.42 13.23 -6.35
C PRO A 607 22.08 13.19 -4.85
N ASN A 608 20.87 12.74 -4.53
CA ASN A 608 20.32 12.62 -3.18
C ASN A 608 19.41 11.39 -3.00
N GLU A 609 19.36 10.48 -3.99
CA GLU A 609 18.68 9.18 -3.91
C GLU A 609 17.16 9.29 -3.67
N THR A 610 16.58 10.41 -4.08
CA THR A 610 15.12 10.65 -4.02
C THR A 610 14.37 9.99 -5.16
N HIS A 611 15.10 9.51 -6.17
CA HIS A 611 14.57 8.79 -7.31
C HIS A 611 13.51 9.61 -8.06
N ILE A 612 13.85 10.81 -8.53
CA ILE A 612 12.91 11.64 -9.31
C ILE A 612 12.62 10.96 -10.67
N LEU A 613 11.33 10.75 -10.99
CA LEU A 613 10.92 9.93 -12.13
C LEU A 613 11.18 10.57 -13.50
N ASN A 614 10.88 11.86 -13.64
CA ASN A 614 11.02 12.62 -14.89
C ASN A 614 12.44 12.49 -15.50
N ALA A 615 13.50 12.58 -14.70
CA ALA A 615 14.87 12.52 -15.14
C ALA A 615 15.26 11.10 -15.53
N HIS A 616 14.78 10.08 -14.82
CA HIS A 616 14.98 8.69 -15.19
C HIS A 616 14.36 8.38 -16.56
N LEU A 617 13.09 8.74 -16.76
CA LEU A 617 12.40 8.58 -18.05
C LEU A 617 13.12 9.32 -19.19
N ALA A 618 13.47 10.59 -18.96
CA ALA A 618 14.17 11.40 -19.95
C ALA A 618 15.53 10.80 -20.35
N SER A 619 16.27 10.30 -19.36
CA SER A 619 17.58 9.70 -19.55
C SER A 619 17.50 8.43 -20.39
N ILE A 620 16.51 7.57 -20.13
CA ILE A 620 16.26 6.37 -20.93
C ILE A 620 16.03 6.73 -22.41
N VAL A 621 15.24 7.76 -22.70
CA VAL A 621 14.99 8.22 -24.07
C VAL A 621 16.28 8.71 -24.75
N ALA A 622 17.07 9.54 -24.06
CA ALA A 622 18.34 10.04 -24.59
C ALA A 622 19.38 8.93 -24.81
N LEU A 623 19.44 7.95 -23.91
CA LEU A 623 20.30 6.77 -24.04
C LEU A 623 19.91 5.92 -25.25
N HIS A 624 18.61 5.68 -25.46
CA HIS A 624 18.11 4.99 -26.64
C HIS A 624 18.52 5.73 -27.92
N GLU A 625 18.24 7.03 -28.03
CA GLU A 625 18.59 7.83 -29.20
C GLU A 625 20.09 7.83 -29.48
N THR A 626 20.91 7.95 -28.44
CA THR A 626 22.37 7.92 -28.56
C THR A 626 22.88 6.56 -28.99
N TRP A 627 22.36 5.47 -28.41
CA TRP A 627 22.69 4.10 -28.84
C TRP A 627 22.30 3.88 -30.30
N LYS A 628 21.12 4.34 -30.73
CA LYS A 628 20.67 4.25 -32.13
C LYS A 628 21.58 5.03 -33.08
N ALA A 629 22.08 6.20 -32.66
CA ALA A 629 22.97 7.04 -33.46
C ALA A 629 24.40 6.48 -33.55
N THR A 630 24.90 5.87 -32.46
CA THR A 630 26.33 5.51 -32.31
C THR A 630 26.62 4.02 -32.49
N GLY A 631 25.65 3.15 -32.20
CA GLY A 631 25.83 1.70 -32.10
C GLY A 631 26.64 1.24 -30.89
N ASP A 632 26.81 2.09 -29.86
CA ASP A 632 27.63 1.80 -28.69
C ASP A 632 26.94 0.79 -27.74
N THR A 633 27.56 -0.38 -27.57
CA THR A 633 27.02 -1.46 -26.72
C THR A 633 27.10 -1.17 -25.22
N GLU A 634 27.99 -0.29 -24.77
CA GLU A 634 28.02 0.15 -23.36
C GLU A 634 26.80 1.01 -23.04
N ILE A 635 26.41 1.89 -23.96
CA ILE A 635 25.20 2.71 -23.85
C ILE A 635 23.95 1.83 -23.91
N GLU A 636 23.93 0.82 -24.78
CA GLU A 636 22.83 -0.16 -24.82
C GLU A 636 22.64 -0.86 -23.47
N ARG A 637 23.74 -1.29 -22.83
CA ARG A 637 23.68 -1.93 -21.52
C ARG A 637 23.09 -0.98 -20.46
N ILE A 638 23.56 0.26 -20.40
CA ILE A 638 23.06 1.27 -19.44
C ILE A 638 21.58 1.57 -19.70
N TYR A 639 21.18 1.69 -20.97
CA TYR A 639 19.78 1.84 -21.36
C TYR A 639 18.90 0.70 -20.82
N ARG A 640 19.33 -0.56 -21.02
CA ARG A 640 18.60 -1.74 -20.51
C ARG A 640 18.49 -1.75 -18.99
N GLU A 641 19.56 -1.41 -18.29
CA GLU A 641 19.55 -1.28 -16.82
C GLU A 641 18.53 -0.24 -16.35
N GLY A 642 18.40 0.88 -17.05
CA GLY A 642 17.35 1.87 -16.78
C GLY A 642 15.94 1.32 -17.03
N ILE A 643 15.72 0.59 -18.12
CA ILE A 643 14.42 -0.05 -18.41
C ILE A 643 14.04 -1.06 -17.33
N ASP A 644 14.97 -1.92 -16.93
CA ASP A 644 14.72 -2.95 -15.92
C ASP A 644 14.36 -2.31 -14.56
N SER A 645 15.07 -1.25 -14.16
CA SER A 645 14.73 -0.45 -12.98
C SER A 645 13.35 0.22 -13.09
N LEU A 646 13.01 0.77 -14.25
CA LEU A 646 11.70 1.39 -14.47
C LEU A 646 10.57 0.37 -14.35
N ILE A 647 10.70 -0.81 -14.98
CA ILE A 647 9.68 -1.86 -14.92
C ILE A 647 9.42 -2.31 -13.48
N LYS A 648 10.47 -2.42 -12.66
CA LYS A 648 10.36 -2.80 -11.25
C LYS A 648 9.65 -1.75 -10.39
N ASN A 649 9.87 -0.47 -10.68
CA ASN A 649 9.47 0.62 -9.77
C ASN A 649 8.34 1.51 -10.28
N VAL A 650 7.91 1.40 -11.55
CA VAL A 650 6.89 2.31 -12.15
C VAL A 650 5.59 2.35 -11.36
N SER A 651 5.17 1.21 -10.80
CA SER A 651 3.94 1.08 -10.01
C SER A 651 3.99 1.91 -8.73
N SER A 652 5.18 2.05 -8.13
CA SER A 652 5.37 2.84 -6.92
C SER A 652 5.12 4.33 -7.14
N TYR A 653 5.20 4.82 -8.38
CA TYR A 653 4.90 6.21 -8.72
C TYR A 653 3.41 6.48 -8.99
N ASP A 654 2.57 5.45 -9.01
CA ASP A 654 1.14 5.56 -9.32
C ASP A 654 0.31 5.59 -8.02
N ALA A 655 -0.32 6.72 -7.73
CA ALA A 655 -1.18 6.92 -6.57
C ALA A 655 -2.65 6.51 -6.81
N GLY A 656 -2.95 5.83 -7.92
CA GLY A 656 -4.28 5.41 -8.32
C GLY A 656 -4.95 6.36 -9.31
N TYR A 657 -4.83 7.67 -9.08
CA TYR A 657 -5.47 8.75 -9.87
C TYR A 657 -4.50 9.80 -10.41
N TRP A 658 -3.24 9.74 -9.98
CA TRP A 658 -2.19 10.67 -10.34
C TRP A 658 -0.83 10.01 -10.14
N THR A 659 0.23 10.63 -10.63
CA THR A 659 1.59 10.17 -10.35
C THR A 659 2.24 11.01 -9.26
N VAL A 660 3.22 10.45 -8.56
CA VAL A 660 4.10 11.19 -7.63
C VAL A 660 5.40 11.59 -8.33
N TYR A 661 6.01 12.68 -7.87
CA TYR A 661 7.20 13.26 -8.50
C TYR A 661 8.47 12.43 -8.25
N ASP A 662 8.64 12.02 -7.00
CA ASP A 662 9.80 11.29 -6.48
C ASP A 662 9.35 10.30 -5.39
N ARG A 663 10.32 9.66 -4.74
CA ARG A 663 10.10 8.68 -3.66
C ARG A 663 10.30 9.25 -2.26
N ASN A 664 10.58 10.54 -2.14
CA ASN A 664 10.71 11.18 -0.84
C ASN A 664 9.32 11.36 -0.21
N PRO A 665 9.04 10.80 0.98
CA PRO A 665 7.73 10.93 1.59
C PRO A 665 7.53 12.31 2.23
N GLN A 666 6.31 12.82 2.19
CA GLN A 666 5.89 13.94 3.02
C GLN A 666 6.01 13.56 4.50
N LYS A 667 6.76 14.35 5.27
CA LYS A 667 6.96 14.11 6.71
C LYS A 667 5.74 14.52 7.56
N GLU A 668 4.77 15.20 6.96
CA GLU A 668 3.51 15.62 7.54
C GLU A 668 2.39 15.33 6.53
N LEU A 669 1.31 14.70 6.99
CA LEU A 669 0.16 14.36 6.17
C LEU A 669 -1.10 15.04 6.73
N LEU A 670 -2.00 15.42 5.83
CA LEU A 670 -3.30 16.00 6.15
C LEU A 670 -4.40 15.08 5.68
N PHE A 671 -5.23 14.65 6.62
CA PHE A 671 -6.38 13.78 6.37
C PHE A 671 -7.68 14.50 6.70
N GLN A 672 -8.76 14.06 6.05
CA GLN A 672 -10.13 14.45 6.32
C GLN A 672 -10.90 13.24 6.85
N LEU A 673 -11.70 13.44 7.91
CA LEU A 673 -12.79 12.54 8.26
C LEU A 673 -14.04 13.04 7.54
N ASP A 674 -14.53 12.28 6.57
CA ASP A 674 -15.69 12.62 5.77
C ASP A 674 -16.96 11.89 6.25
N TRP A 675 -18.12 12.54 6.12
CA TRP A 675 -19.42 11.99 6.48
C TRP A 675 -20.12 11.43 5.24
N LEU A 676 -20.29 10.11 5.15
CA LEU A 676 -21.00 9.49 4.03
C LEU A 676 -22.48 9.29 4.36
N GLU A 677 -22.76 8.59 5.46
CA GLU A 677 -24.11 8.17 5.85
C GLU A 677 -24.26 8.12 7.38
N GLY A 678 -25.49 8.14 7.89
CA GLY A 678 -25.79 8.01 9.31
C GLY A 678 -26.35 9.29 9.94
N GLU A 679 -26.92 9.15 11.14
CA GLU A 679 -27.54 10.24 11.89
C GLU A 679 -26.61 10.84 12.95
N GLU A 680 -25.74 10.00 13.53
CA GLU A 680 -24.79 10.39 14.56
C GLU A 680 -23.38 9.91 14.24
N SER A 681 -22.38 10.70 14.63
CA SER A 681 -20.96 10.35 14.48
C SER A 681 -20.53 9.34 15.53
N PRO A 682 -19.62 8.40 15.22
CA PRO A 682 -18.87 7.69 16.24
C PRO A 682 -18.07 8.68 17.10
N LEU A 683 -17.61 8.21 18.26
CA LEU A 683 -16.78 9.02 19.15
C LEU A 683 -15.31 8.67 18.94
N PHE A 684 -14.53 9.59 18.37
CA PHE A 684 -13.11 9.42 18.10
C PHE A 684 -12.27 9.74 19.33
N ASP A 685 -11.30 8.87 19.62
CA ASP A 685 -10.41 8.92 20.80
C ASP A 685 -8.96 9.20 20.39
N GLN A 686 -8.45 8.46 19.41
CA GLN A 686 -7.03 8.52 19.06
C GLN A 686 -6.83 8.17 17.60
N VAL A 687 -5.88 8.87 16.97
CA VAL A 687 -5.31 8.50 15.67
C VAL A 687 -3.82 8.26 15.82
N LEU A 688 -3.33 7.14 15.28
CA LEU A 688 -1.91 6.81 15.25
C LEU A 688 -1.45 6.67 13.81
N LEU A 689 -0.28 7.23 13.49
CA LEU A 689 0.44 6.90 12.25
C LEU A 689 1.66 6.07 12.62
N VAL A 690 1.60 4.78 12.29
CA VAL A 690 2.55 3.76 12.70
C VAL A 690 3.55 3.50 11.57
N ASN A 691 4.84 3.54 11.88
CA ASN A 691 5.86 2.89 11.06
C ASN A 691 5.89 1.41 11.45
N THR A 692 5.49 0.55 10.51
CA THR A 692 5.31 -0.88 10.77
C THR A 692 6.64 -1.61 10.90
N GLN A 693 7.73 -1.10 10.33
CA GLN A 693 9.05 -1.72 10.47
C GLN A 693 9.60 -1.55 11.89
N THR A 694 9.53 -0.33 12.44
CA THR A 694 10.05 -0.01 13.79
C THR A 694 9.01 -0.22 14.90
N ASN A 695 7.73 -0.36 14.54
CA ASN A 695 6.57 -0.39 15.43
C ASN A 695 6.51 0.84 16.37
N THR A 696 6.89 2.01 15.86
CA THR A 696 6.72 3.30 16.53
C THR A 696 5.54 4.07 15.91
N ALA A 697 4.96 5.01 16.64
CA ALA A 697 3.86 5.82 16.12
C ALA A 697 3.88 7.27 16.58
N ALA A 698 3.49 8.17 15.69
CA ALA A 698 3.03 9.50 16.07
C ALA A 698 1.55 9.43 16.46
N GLU A 699 1.11 10.28 17.40
CA GLU A 699 -0.25 10.28 17.95
C GLU A 699 -0.93 11.65 17.77
N VAL A 700 -2.20 11.62 17.36
CA VAL A 700 -3.16 12.70 17.60
C VAL A 700 -4.13 12.21 18.68
N ASN A 701 -4.09 12.83 19.86
CA ASN A 701 -5.00 12.51 20.97
C ASN A 701 -6.27 13.37 20.84
N ILE A 702 -7.38 12.75 20.43
CA ILE A 702 -8.62 13.46 20.13
C ILE A 702 -9.43 13.62 21.41
N GLY A 703 -9.75 14.87 21.76
CA GLY A 703 -10.45 15.21 23.00
C GLY A 703 -9.51 15.72 24.08
N GLU A 704 -8.19 15.69 23.89
CA GLU A 704 -7.27 16.37 24.80
C GLU A 704 -7.55 17.88 24.82
N LYS A 705 -7.26 18.56 25.93
CA LYS A 705 -7.57 19.97 26.13
C LYS A 705 -7.02 20.90 25.04
N ASN A 706 -5.87 20.55 24.43
CA ASN A 706 -5.17 21.38 23.45
C ASN A 706 -4.95 20.63 22.12
N ASP A 707 -5.89 19.76 21.75
CA ASP A 707 -5.82 18.95 20.53
C ASP A 707 -5.90 19.75 19.22
N PHE A 708 -6.30 21.03 19.29
CA PHE A 708 -6.22 21.98 18.17
C PHE A 708 -4.89 22.75 18.11
N GLU A 709 -4.18 22.89 19.23
CA GLU A 709 -2.97 23.72 19.33
C GLU A 709 -1.66 22.92 19.38
N THR A 710 -1.71 21.68 19.86
CA THR A 710 -0.52 20.85 20.07
C THR A 710 -0.29 19.99 18.85
N TYR A 711 0.92 19.97 18.30
CA TYR A 711 1.27 19.09 17.18
C TYR A 711 1.60 17.67 17.66
N PRO A 712 1.15 16.61 16.98
CA PRO A 712 0.12 16.53 15.92
C PRO A 712 -1.29 16.95 16.38
N ARG A 713 -2.12 17.50 15.47
CA ARG A 713 -3.37 18.20 15.84
C ARG A 713 -4.59 17.84 14.99
N ILE A 714 -5.78 18.09 15.52
CA ILE A 714 -7.02 18.22 14.74
C ILE A 714 -7.22 19.66 14.26
N SER A 715 -8.01 19.84 13.19
CA SER A 715 -8.42 21.16 12.69
C SER A 715 -9.75 21.10 11.94
N GLY A 716 -10.34 22.28 11.70
CA GLY A 716 -11.64 22.42 11.04
C GLY A 716 -12.81 22.65 12.00
N THR A 717 -13.98 23.01 11.45
CA THR A 717 -15.13 23.53 12.21
C THR A 717 -16.10 22.46 12.69
N GLU A 718 -16.06 21.24 12.15
CA GLU A 718 -17.09 20.23 12.43
C GLU A 718 -16.82 19.36 13.67
N TRP A 719 -15.65 19.48 14.29
CA TRP A 719 -15.32 18.79 15.54
C TRP A 719 -16.16 19.32 16.71
N THR A 720 -16.84 18.41 17.43
CA THR A 720 -17.66 18.78 18.58
C THR A 720 -16.82 19.15 19.80
N GLU A 721 -17.46 19.72 20.83
CA GLU A 721 -16.86 19.81 22.17
C GLU A 721 -16.41 18.43 22.67
N ASN A 722 -15.38 18.43 23.52
CA ASN A 722 -14.85 17.22 24.11
C ASN A 722 -15.84 16.59 25.10
N LYS A 723 -15.85 15.26 25.15
CA LYS A 723 -16.69 14.46 26.05
C LYS A 723 -15.83 13.42 26.75
N GLU A 724 -16.20 13.07 27.97
CA GLU A 724 -15.59 11.96 28.72
C GLU A 724 -16.49 10.73 28.63
N VAL A 725 -16.00 9.65 28.02
CA VAL A 725 -16.73 8.38 27.84
C VAL A 725 -15.80 7.23 28.21
N ASP A 726 -16.24 6.36 29.13
CA ASP A 726 -15.46 5.23 29.64
C ASP A 726 -14.06 5.58 30.16
N GLY A 727 -13.88 6.81 30.65
CA GLY A 727 -12.60 7.32 31.15
C GLY A 727 -11.62 7.73 30.05
N ARG A 728 -12.11 7.91 28.82
CA ARG A 728 -11.39 8.49 27.68
C ARG A 728 -12.01 9.82 27.31
N SER A 729 -11.16 10.79 26.96
CA SER A 729 -11.64 12.02 26.34
C SER A 729 -11.82 11.77 24.86
N VAL A 730 -12.93 12.19 24.29
CA VAL A 730 -13.32 11.92 22.90
C VAL A 730 -13.99 13.12 22.26
N ARG A 731 -14.06 13.13 20.93
CA ARG A 731 -14.91 14.06 20.15
C ARG A 731 -15.70 13.31 19.10
N ALA A 732 -16.85 13.87 18.74
CA ALA A 732 -17.58 13.49 17.55
C ALA A 732 -17.30 14.54 16.44
N ILE A 733 -17.75 14.25 15.22
CA ILE A 733 -17.88 15.26 14.18
C ILE A 733 -19.35 15.55 13.90
N THR A 734 -19.62 16.67 13.25
CA THR A 734 -20.95 17.03 12.73
C THR A 734 -20.98 16.88 11.21
N ASN A 735 -22.16 16.65 10.64
CA ASN A 735 -22.31 16.52 9.19
C ASN A 735 -22.27 17.91 8.53
N GLY A 736 -21.11 18.24 7.98
CA GLY A 736 -20.83 19.49 7.28
C GLY A 736 -21.69 19.69 6.03
N TYR A 737 -22.15 18.63 5.36
CA TYR A 737 -23.03 18.75 4.19
C TYR A 737 -24.44 19.25 4.55
N LEU A 738 -24.88 19.07 5.79
CA LEU A 738 -26.14 19.62 6.30
C LEU A 738 -25.99 21.07 6.80
N ILE A 739 -24.78 21.46 7.18
CA ILE A 739 -24.48 22.79 7.75
C ILE A 739 -24.09 23.77 6.64
N HIS A 740 -23.28 23.31 5.70
CA HIS A 740 -22.65 24.12 4.66
C HIS A 740 -23.21 23.79 3.28
N PRO A 741 -23.90 24.74 2.62
CA PRO A 741 -24.38 24.55 1.25
C PRO A 741 -23.22 24.47 0.24
N GLU A 742 -22.11 25.16 0.52
CA GLU A 742 -20.90 25.23 -0.30
C GLU A 742 -19.66 24.98 0.58
N ALA A 743 -18.48 24.85 -0.04
CA ALA A 743 -17.24 24.67 0.69
C ALA A 743 -16.91 25.89 1.58
N CYS A 744 -16.34 25.65 2.76
CA CYS A 744 -15.87 26.72 3.65
C CYS A 744 -14.70 27.50 3.02
N GLU A 745 -14.55 28.78 3.36
CA GLU A 745 -13.40 29.59 2.90
C GLU A 745 -12.07 28.93 3.34
N GLY A 746 -11.24 28.56 2.36
CA GLY A 746 -9.96 27.88 2.60
C GLY A 746 -10.09 26.42 3.05
N GLY A 747 -11.26 25.79 2.90
CA GLY A 747 -11.43 24.37 3.18
C GLY A 747 -12.53 23.72 2.35
N THR A 748 -13.03 22.58 2.82
CA THR A 748 -14.07 21.79 2.14
C THR A 748 -15.43 21.92 2.82
N ARG A 749 -16.48 21.32 2.23
CA ARG A 749 -17.83 21.23 2.81
C ARG A 749 -17.85 20.45 4.13
N GLN A 750 -17.09 19.37 4.22
CA GLN A 750 -16.88 18.63 5.47
C GLN A 750 -15.53 19.02 6.08
N ASN A 751 -15.51 20.02 6.93
CA ASN A 751 -14.31 20.63 7.50
C ASN A 751 -13.89 19.94 8.81
N SER A 752 -13.59 18.64 8.75
CA SER A 752 -13.04 17.86 9.87
C SER A 752 -11.74 17.18 9.48
N TYR A 753 -10.62 17.74 9.92
CA TYR A 753 -9.28 17.30 9.53
C TYR A 753 -8.42 16.89 10.73
N PHE A 754 -7.39 16.10 10.45
CA PHE A 754 -6.27 15.89 11.36
C PHE A 754 -4.95 15.90 10.59
N THR A 755 -3.92 16.47 11.22
CA THR A 755 -2.55 16.57 10.70
C THR A 755 -1.64 15.72 11.56
N ILE A 756 -0.91 14.81 10.94
CA ILE A 756 -0.04 13.86 11.64
C ILE A 756 1.30 13.71 10.92
N ALA A 757 2.37 13.55 11.70
CA ALA A 757 3.73 13.41 11.19
C ALA A 757 4.09 11.93 11.02
N LEU A 758 5.05 11.65 10.14
CA LEU A 758 5.76 10.37 10.20
C LEU A 758 6.54 10.28 11.53
N PRO A 759 6.52 9.12 12.21
CA PRO A 759 7.28 8.93 13.45
C PRO A 759 8.80 9.02 13.23
N GLU A 760 9.31 8.50 12.11
CA GLU A 760 10.67 8.70 11.62
C GLU A 760 10.69 9.65 10.43
N LYS A 761 11.81 10.37 10.26
CA LYS A 761 11.99 11.37 9.17
C LYS A 761 13.08 11.00 8.18
N GLU A 762 14.04 10.18 8.59
CA GLU A 762 15.19 9.76 7.81
C GLU A 762 15.01 8.31 7.37
N PHE A 763 15.29 8.04 6.11
CA PHE A 763 15.16 6.72 5.49
C PHE A 763 16.42 6.45 4.67
N GLU A 764 16.91 5.22 4.69
CA GLU A 764 18.17 4.86 4.00
C GLU A 764 17.95 4.59 2.51
N GLU A 765 16.83 3.93 2.14
CA GLU A 765 16.46 3.61 0.76
C GLU A 765 14.98 3.93 0.57
N LEU A 766 14.65 4.73 -0.45
CA LEU A 766 13.29 5.25 -0.66
C LEU A 766 12.43 4.37 -1.58
N PHE A 767 13.03 3.40 -2.28
CA PHE A 767 12.23 2.35 -2.93
C PHE A 767 11.62 1.37 -1.91
N ASP A 768 12.28 1.12 -0.79
CA ASP A 768 11.81 0.21 0.27
C ASP A 768 11.18 0.96 1.46
N MET A 769 10.54 2.09 1.16
CA MET A 769 9.82 2.87 2.15
C MET A 769 8.72 1.99 2.78
N PRO A 770 8.79 1.69 4.10
CA PRO A 770 7.86 0.75 4.73
C PRO A 770 6.41 1.18 4.60
N ILE A 771 5.51 0.20 4.49
CA ILE A 771 4.06 0.43 4.51
C ILE A 771 3.71 1.05 5.85
N HIS A 772 3.12 2.24 5.84
CA HIS A 772 2.66 2.87 7.06
C HIS A 772 1.25 2.39 7.42
N LYS A 773 0.90 2.41 8.70
CA LYS A 773 -0.43 2.02 9.16
C LYS A 773 -1.08 3.17 9.92
N LEU A 774 -2.17 3.71 9.38
CA LEU A 774 -3.02 4.67 10.05
C LEU A 774 -4.07 3.92 10.88
N VAL A 775 -4.09 4.17 12.19
CA VAL A 775 -4.96 3.48 13.14
C VAL A 775 -5.89 4.50 13.79
N ILE A 776 -7.20 4.34 13.59
CA ILE A 776 -8.22 5.22 14.18
C ILE A 776 -9.02 4.44 15.21
N ARG A 777 -8.97 4.88 16.47
CA ARG A 777 -9.71 4.30 17.58
C ARG A 777 -10.96 5.11 17.86
N TYR A 778 -12.10 4.43 17.89
CA TYR A 778 -13.40 5.08 18.06
C TYR A 778 -14.36 4.19 18.83
N LYS A 779 -15.41 4.80 19.38
CA LYS A 779 -16.56 4.10 19.96
C LYS A 779 -17.72 4.15 18.96
N ASP A 780 -18.22 2.98 18.59
CA ASP A 780 -19.32 2.81 17.63
C ASP A 780 -20.67 3.04 18.34
N VAL A 781 -21.11 4.30 18.46
CA VAL A 781 -22.30 4.65 19.24
C VAL A 781 -23.62 4.66 18.44
N ALA A 782 -23.54 4.73 17.11
CA ALA A 782 -24.69 4.78 16.22
C ALA A 782 -24.35 4.22 14.83
N ALA A 783 -25.37 3.78 14.10
CA ALA A 783 -25.16 3.30 12.73
C ALA A 783 -24.83 4.45 11.77
N GLY A 784 -23.86 4.24 10.89
CA GLY A 784 -23.40 5.25 9.93
C GLY A 784 -22.15 4.82 9.17
N LYS A 785 -21.74 5.62 8.19
CA LYS A 785 -20.52 5.40 7.40
C LYS A 785 -19.72 6.68 7.29
N PHE A 786 -18.43 6.56 7.52
CA PHE A 786 -17.48 7.67 7.52
C PHE A 786 -16.26 7.27 6.71
N ALA A 787 -15.67 8.19 5.97
CA ALA A 787 -14.44 7.91 5.22
C ALA A 787 -13.25 8.66 5.79
N VAL A 788 -12.07 8.08 5.65
CA VAL A 788 -10.81 8.79 5.83
C VAL A 788 -10.26 9.09 4.44
N ARG A 789 -10.07 10.37 4.15
CA ARG A 789 -9.51 10.82 2.87
C ARG A 789 -8.17 11.51 3.06
N LEU A 790 -7.31 11.44 2.06
CA LEU A 790 -6.00 12.08 2.06
C LEU A 790 -6.01 13.30 1.16
N ARG A 791 -5.27 14.33 1.53
CA ARG A 791 -5.09 15.51 0.67
C ARG A 791 -4.62 15.10 -0.74
N SER A 792 -5.28 15.63 -1.76
CA SER A 792 -5.00 15.32 -3.16
C SER A 792 -3.56 15.67 -3.57
N LYS A 793 -3.01 14.90 -4.51
CA LYS A 793 -1.66 15.08 -5.06
C LYS A 793 -1.62 15.87 -6.38
N ASN A 794 -2.77 16.14 -6.99
CA ASN A 794 -2.85 16.77 -8.33
C ASN A 794 -2.61 18.30 -8.32
N GLU A 795 -2.99 18.98 -7.24
CA GLU A 795 -2.98 20.45 -7.12
C GLU A 795 -2.56 20.85 -5.70
N GLY A 796 -1.53 21.68 -5.59
CA GLY A 796 -1.07 22.20 -4.29
C GLY A 796 -1.82 23.44 -3.80
N ASN A 797 -2.52 24.14 -4.71
CA ASN A 797 -3.10 25.46 -4.48
C ASN A 797 -4.52 25.43 -3.90
N GLU A 798 -5.24 24.33 -4.10
CA GLU A 798 -6.58 24.12 -3.58
C GLU A 798 -6.57 23.00 -2.54
N LEU A 799 -7.42 23.13 -1.52
CA LEU A 799 -7.58 22.07 -0.53
C LEU A 799 -8.63 21.07 -1.02
N ALA A 800 -8.17 20.02 -1.69
CA ALA A 800 -8.97 18.88 -2.11
C ALA A 800 -8.52 17.59 -1.42
N PHE A 801 -9.42 16.61 -1.35
CA PHE A 801 -9.18 15.31 -0.73
C PHE A 801 -9.64 14.20 -1.66
N GLU A 802 -8.85 13.14 -1.72
CA GLU A 802 -9.11 11.97 -2.55
C GLU A 802 -9.41 10.76 -1.66
N PRO A 803 -10.27 9.85 -2.12
CA PRO A 803 -10.56 8.62 -1.39
C PRO A 803 -9.28 7.80 -1.20
N LEU A 804 -9.11 7.24 -0.01
CA LEU A 804 -8.07 6.25 0.27
C LEU A 804 -8.64 4.84 0.11
N MET A 805 -7.80 3.90 -0.33
CA MET A 805 -8.21 2.50 -0.42
C MET A 805 -8.51 1.95 0.98
N HIS A 806 -9.56 1.15 1.09
CA HIS A 806 -9.97 0.49 2.34
C HIS A 806 -10.17 1.42 3.53
N ALA A 807 -10.59 2.67 3.29
CA ALA A 807 -10.62 3.73 4.29
C ALA A 807 -12.01 4.09 4.83
N VAL A 808 -13.01 3.22 4.68
CA VAL A 808 -14.35 3.44 5.26
C VAL A 808 -14.47 2.85 6.66
N ILE A 809 -14.98 3.65 7.59
CA ILE A 809 -15.41 3.27 8.93
C ILE A 809 -16.91 2.98 8.84
N ASP A 810 -17.26 1.69 8.88
CA ASP A 810 -18.65 1.23 8.91
C ASP A 810 -19.08 1.02 10.37
N CYS A 811 -20.02 1.83 10.82
CA CYS A 811 -20.55 1.85 12.17
C CYS A 811 -21.91 1.14 12.20
N THR A 812 -22.05 0.22 13.15
CA THR A 812 -23.27 -0.57 13.38
C THR A 812 -24.11 -0.05 14.55
N GLY A 813 -23.54 0.82 15.39
CA GLY A 813 -24.14 1.33 16.61
C GLY A 813 -24.17 0.34 17.77
N ASP A 814 -23.21 -0.59 17.85
CA ASP A 814 -23.19 -1.64 18.87
C ASP A 814 -22.67 -1.19 20.26
N GLY A 815 -22.15 0.03 20.36
CA GLY A 815 -21.64 0.64 21.58
C GLY A 815 -20.21 0.23 21.95
N GLU A 816 -19.55 -0.58 21.14
CA GLU A 816 -18.22 -1.13 21.44
C GLU A 816 -17.08 -0.21 20.98
N TRP A 817 -15.91 -0.38 21.59
CA TRP A 817 -14.68 0.25 21.15
C TRP A 817 -14.08 -0.52 19.97
N LYS A 818 -13.82 0.17 18.87
CA LYS A 818 -13.33 -0.39 17.61
C LYS A 818 -12.11 0.37 17.11
N THR A 819 -11.42 -0.29 16.18
CA THR A 819 -10.25 0.24 15.51
C THR A 819 -10.43 0.07 14.01
N LYS A 820 -10.25 1.14 13.24
CA LYS A 820 -10.05 1.06 11.79
C LYS A 820 -8.55 1.17 11.52
N GLU A 821 -8.02 0.21 10.78
CA GLU A 821 -6.63 0.20 10.30
C GLU A 821 -6.64 0.44 8.79
N ILE A 822 -5.81 1.37 8.33
CA ILE A 822 -5.67 1.75 6.93
C ILE A 822 -4.18 1.69 6.59
N LEU A 823 -3.83 0.93 5.57
CA LEU A 823 -2.46 0.81 5.10
C LEU A 823 -2.18 1.94 4.11
N LEU A 824 -1.04 2.60 4.29
CA LEU A 824 -0.57 3.70 3.46
C LEU A 824 0.68 3.23 2.74
N SER A 825 0.56 3.14 1.42
CA SER A 825 1.69 2.87 0.54
C SER A 825 2.62 4.08 0.49
N SER A 826 3.82 3.85 -0.02
CA SER A 826 4.78 4.92 -0.31
C SER A 826 4.27 5.96 -1.32
N ALA A 827 3.39 5.58 -2.26
CA ALA A 827 2.74 6.52 -3.17
C ALA A 827 1.78 7.46 -2.42
N ASP A 828 1.06 6.95 -1.42
CA ASP A 828 0.20 7.77 -0.55
C ASP A 828 1.01 8.81 0.22
N LEU A 829 2.26 8.49 0.58
CA LEU A 829 3.17 9.41 1.27
C LEU A 829 3.80 10.46 0.35
N GLY A 830 3.80 10.27 -0.98
CA GLY A 830 4.57 11.10 -1.92
C GLY A 830 4.15 12.56 -1.99
N TRP A 831 5.01 13.44 -2.51
CA TRP A 831 4.72 14.86 -2.68
C TRP A 831 3.67 15.16 -3.75
N TYR A 832 3.10 16.36 -3.71
CA TYR A 832 2.23 16.86 -4.77
C TYR A 832 2.98 16.91 -6.11
N MET A 833 2.26 16.76 -7.21
CA MET A 833 2.83 16.88 -8.55
C MET A 833 1.94 17.71 -9.47
N GLY A 834 2.52 18.75 -10.07
CA GLY A 834 1.82 19.59 -11.04
C GLY A 834 1.51 18.85 -12.35
N TYR A 835 0.45 19.30 -13.02
CA TYR A 835 -0.07 18.70 -14.26
C TYR A 835 0.94 18.63 -15.42
N GLU A 836 1.87 19.59 -15.51
CA GLU A 836 2.91 19.59 -16.55
C GLU A 836 3.83 18.38 -16.39
N TYR A 837 4.23 18.07 -15.16
CA TYR A 837 5.09 16.93 -14.84
C TYR A 837 4.36 15.60 -15.00
N HIS A 838 3.09 15.53 -14.59
CA HIS A 838 2.27 14.34 -14.84
C HIS A 838 2.10 14.05 -16.33
N SER A 839 1.74 15.07 -17.14
CA SER A 839 1.65 14.92 -18.60
C SER A 839 3.00 14.54 -19.21
N TYR A 840 4.11 15.04 -18.67
CA TYR A 840 5.46 14.68 -19.08
C TYR A 840 5.77 13.20 -18.79
N HIS A 841 5.45 12.71 -17.58
CA HIS A 841 5.60 11.30 -17.22
C HIS A 841 4.84 10.38 -18.18
N ALA A 842 3.56 10.67 -18.44
CA ALA A 842 2.74 9.89 -19.37
C ALA A 842 3.35 9.85 -20.79
N THR A 843 3.84 11.01 -21.26
CA THR A 843 4.41 11.15 -22.61
C THR A 843 5.73 10.40 -22.77
N GLU A 844 6.67 10.58 -21.85
CA GLU A 844 7.97 9.90 -21.91
C GLU A 844 7.83 8.39 -21.71
N LEU A 845 6.95 7.96 -20.80
CA LEU A 845 6.65 6.55 -20.61
C LEU A 845 6.03 5.92 -21.87
N ALA A 846 5.15 6.62 -22.57
CA ALA A 846 4.58 6.16 -23.83
C ALA A 846 5.65 5.92 -24.91
N LYS A 847 6.64 6.82 -25.02
CA LYS A 847 7.77 6.67 -25.95
C LYS A 847 8.60 5.44 -25.61
N ILE A 848 8.95 5.28 -24.33
CA ILE A 848 9.75 4.13 -23.85
C ILE A 848 9.00 2.81 -24.12
N ALA A 849 7.70 2.79 -23.84
CA ALA A 849 6.86 1.62 -24.09
C ALA A 849 6.76 1.27 -25.58
N GLU A 850 6.83 2.26 -26.48
CA GLU A 850 6.93 2.06 -27.93
C GLU A 850 8.30 1.49 -28.33
N TYR A 851 9.40 2.07 -27.82
CA TYR A 851 10.77 1.61 -28.12
C TYR A 851 10.98 0.15 -27.73
N GLU A 852 10.52 -0.25 -26.55
CA GLU A 852 10.66 -1.61 -26.04
C GLU A 852 9.55 -2.56 -26.48
N ASN A 853 8.52 -2.05 -27.15
CA ASN A 853 7.29 -2.78 -27.41
C ASN A 853 6.73 -3.47 -26.15
N ASN A 854 6.80 -2.79 -25.01
CA ASN A 854 6.44 -3.34 -23.71
C ASN A 854 4.96 -3.04 -23.40
N TRP A 855 4.14 -4.08 -23.16
CA TRP A 855 2.71 -3.90 -22.91
C TRP A 855 2.42 -3.27 -21.53
N TYR A 856 3.24 -3.60 -20.53
CA TYR A 856 3.08 -3.17 -19.14
C TYR A 856 3.29 -1.66 -19.02
N LEU A 857 4.41 -1.15 -19.54
CA LEU A 857 4.68 0.30 -19.59
C LEU A 857 3.63 1.04 -20.44
N ARG A 858 3.11 0.41 -21.51
CA ARG A 858 2.03 1.00 -22.33
C ARG A 858 0.72 1.16 -21.56
N GLN A 859 0.37 0.21 -20.68
CA GLN A 859 -0.83 0.30 -19.86
C GLN A 859 -0.73 1.43 -18.84
N TYR A 860 0.42 1.57 -18.17
CA TYR A 860 0.68 2.73 -17.30
C TYR A 860 0.62 4.06 -18.06
N ALA A 861 1.30 4.14 -19.20
CA ALA A 861 1.26 5.36 -20.03
C ALA A 861 -0.17 5.72 -20.45
N ARG A 862 -0.99 4.73 -20.82
CA ARG A 862 -2.41 4.94 -21.17
C ARG A 862 -3.22 5.40 -19.96
N LYS A 863 -3.01 4.76 -18.80
CA LYS A 863 -3.69 5.12 -17.55
C LYS A 863 -3.37 6.57 -17.15
N TRP A 864 -2.10 6.95 -17.09
CA TRP A 864 -1.72 8.32 -16.74
C TRP A 864 -2.19 9.34 -17.78
N GLN A 865 -2.20 8.96 -19.07
CA GLN A 865 -2.77 9.82 -20.10
C GLN A 865 -4.28 10.03 -19.91
N TYR A 866 -5.00 9.01 -19.45
CA TYR A 866 -6.41 9.10 -19.10
C TYR A 866 -6.63 9.97 -17.86
N ASP A 867 -5.83 9.78 -16.81
CA ASP A 867 -5.90 10.59 -15.58
C ASP A 867 -5.70 12.08 -15.89
N TYR A 868 -4.71 12.40 -16.73
CA TYR A 868 -4.50 13.75 -17.24
C TYR A 868 -5.71 14.30 -18.02
N GLN A 869 -6.34 13.49 -18.87
CA GLN A 869 -7.52 13.90 -19.63
C GLN A 869 -8.73 14.16 -18.74
N MET A 870 -8.93 13.37 -17.68
CA MET A 870 -9.99 13.59 -16.70
C MET A 870 -9.76 14.91 -15.95
N TRP A 871 -8.53 15.15 -15.50
CA TRP A 871 -8.15 16.43 -14.89
C TRP A 871 -8.40 17.62 -15.82
N GLN A 872 -8.03 17.53 -17.11
CA GLN A 872 -8.31 18.58 -18.11
C GLN A 872 -9.80 18.86 -18.32
N GLN A 873 -10.66 17.89 -18.01
CA GLN A 873 -12.11 17.99 -18.10
C GLN A 873 -12.75 18.39 -16.76
N GLU A 874 -11.95 18.71 -15.74
CA GLU A 874 -12.41 18.98 -14.37
C GLU A 874 -13.22 17.80 -13.78
N ARG A 875 -12.85 16.57 -14.16
CA ARG A 875 -13.47 15.33 -13.68
C ARG A 875 -12.50 14.57 -12.79
N ALA A 876 -13.03 14.01 -11.70
CA ALA A 876 -12.25 13.12 -10.84
C ALA A 876 -12.00 11.77 -11.55
N VAL A 877 -10.81 11.20 -11.36
CA VAL A 877 -10.53 9.80 -11.75
C VAL A 877 -11.19 8.84 -10.77
N ILE A 878 -11.30 9.25 -9.50
CA ILE A 878 -12.01 8.52 -8.46
C ILE A 878 -13.32 9.26 -8.17
N ASP A 879 -14.41 8.80 -8.77
CA ASP A 879 -15.71 9.47 -8.65
C ASP A 879 -16.49 9.04 -7.41
N SER A 880 -16.34 9.81 -6.33
CA SER A 880 -17.16 9.69 -5.13
C SER A 880 -18.50 10.44 -5.21
N THR A 881 -18.79 11.15 -6.32
CA THR A 881 -20.03 11.94 -6.48
C THR A 881 -21.28 11.08 -6.69
N GLN A 882 -21.13 9.76 -6.74
CA GLN A 882 -22.25 8.82 -6.83
C GLN A 882 -22.99 8.56 -5.52
N VAL A 883 -22.58 9.15 -4.38
CA VAL A 883 -23.50 9.27 -3.24
C VAL A 883 -24.53 10.32 -3.65
N PRO A 884 -25.79 9.94 -3.93
CA PRO A 884 -26.77 10.93 -4.35
C PRO A 884 -26.92 11.92 -3.20
N THR A 885 -26.55 13.17 -3.43
CA THR A 885 -26.81 14.20 -2.43
C THR A 885 -28.32 14.37 -2.38
N PHE A 886 -28.93 14.14 -1.23
CA PHE A 886 -30.37 14.30 -1.07
C PHE A 886 -30.66 15.66 -0.47
N ARG A 887 -31.58 16.39 -1.09
CA ARG A 887 -32.16 17.60 -0.51
C ARG A 887 -33.46 17.23 0.18
N GLU A 888 -33.60 17.66 1.42
CA GLU A 888 -34.87 17.60 2.11
C GLU A 888 -35.87 18.58 1.46
N VAL A 889 -37.03 18.07 1.09
CA VAL A 889 -38.12 18.79 0.39
C VAL A 889 -39.42 18.77 1.19
N SER A 890 -39.37 18.45 2.49
CA SER A 890 -40.55 18.44 3.38
C SER A 890 -41.23 19.80 3.46
N SER A 891 -40.47 20.89 3.30
CA SER A 891 -40.99 22.27 3.22
C SER A 891 -41.86 22.54 1.99
N GLU A 892 -41.84 21.67 0.98
CA GLU A 892 -42.74 21.75 -0.17
C GLU A 892 -44.15 21.23 0.16
N VAL A 893 -44.36 20.59 1.32
CA VAL A 893 -45.70 20.19 1.75
C VAL A 893 -46.50 21.43 2.17
N THR A 894 -47.59 21.70 1.45
CA THR A 894 -48.47 22.85 1.69
C THR A 894 -49.68 22.51 2.54
N GLU A 895 -50.13 21.27 2.48
CA GLU A 895 -51.30 20.79 3.19
C GLU A 895 -51.14 19.29 3.43
N ALA A 896 -51.44 18.85 4.65
CA ALA A 896 -51.53 17.45 5.01
C ALA A 896 -52.97 17.12 5.41
N ASN A 897 -53.50 16.03 4.86
CA ASN A 897 -54.90 15.65 5.02
C ASN A 897 -55.00 14.20 5.50
N ALA A 898 -55.79 13.95 6.54
CA ALA A 898 -56.21 12.61 6.90
C ALA A 898 -57.60 12.59 7.57
N GLU A 899 -58.27 11.44 7.52
CA GLU A 899 -59.58 11.24 8.16
C GLU A 899 -59.42 10.54 9.52
N GLY A 900 -60.10 11.08 10.55
CA GLY A 900 -60.12 10.53 11.92
C GLY A 900 -58.82 10.75 12.69
N ILE A 901 -58.36 12.00 12.70
CA ILE A 901 -57.25 12.47 13.54
C ILE A 901 -57.80 13.02 14.87
N ALA A 902 -57.12 12.72 15.97
CA ALA A 902 -57.46 13.27 17.28
C ALA A 902 -57.24 14.80 17.33
N PRO A 903 -58.13 15.58 17.97
CA PRO A 903 -57.99 17.04 18.02
C PRO A 903 -56.63 17.47 18.60
N GLY A 904 -55.84 18.21 17.79
CA GLY A 904 -54.52 18.73 18.19
C GLY A 904 -53.33 17.84 17.82
N TYR A 905 -53.54 16.74 17.08
CA TYR A 905 -52.49 15.79 16.69
C TYR A 905 -52.45 15.58 15.17
N GLY A 906 -52.46 16.70 14.42
CA GLY A 906 -52.46 16.72 12.96
C GLY A 906 -51.17 16.19 12.33
N ILE A 907 -51.23 15.83 11.05
CA ILE A 907 -50.05 15.35 10.30
C ILE A 907 -49.01 16.48 10.15
N GLU A 908 -49.48 17.72 10.10
CA GLU A 908 -48.66 18.93 10.04
C GLU A 908 -47.60 18.99 11.16
N ASN A 909 -47.93 18.47 12.35
CA ASN A 909 -47.01 18.42 13.49
C ASN A 909 -45.77 17.55 13.20
N CYS A 910 -45.87 16.55 12.32
CA CYS A 910 -44.75 15.68 12.00
C CYS A 910 -43.86 16.23 10.88
N LEU A 911 -44.16 17.42 10.32
CA LEU A 911 -43.47 17.99 9.16
C LEU A 911 -42.60 19.21 9.49
N ASP A 912 -42.96 19.97 10.52
CA ASP A 912 -42.29 21.24 10.85
C ASP A 912 -41.04 21.08 11.72
N GLY A 913 -40.87 19.93 12.35
CA GLY A 913 -39.75 19.62 13.23
C GLY A 913 -39.82 20.28 14.61
N ASP A 914 -40.99 20.77 15.04
CA ASP A 914 -41.19 21.25 16.41
C ASP A 914 -41.37 20.05 17.37
N TRP A 915 -40.32 19.74 18.12
CA TRP A 915 -40.32 18.64 19.09
C TRP A 915 -41.38 18.79 20.21
N THR A 916 -41.96 19.99 20.39
CA THR A 916 -42.94 20.23 21.46
C THR A 916 -44.33 19.70 21.13
N ASP A 917 -44.63 19.47 19.85
CA ASP A 917 -45.91 18.93 19.40
C ASP A 917 -45.82 17.92 18.25
N ASP A 918 -44.64 17.37 17.96
CA ASP A 918 -44.25 16.42 16.88
C ASP A 918 -45.08 15.14 16.68
N TYR A 919 -46.23 15.01 17.31
CA TYR A 919 -46.98 13.77 17.43
C TYR A 919 -48.29 13.81 16.65
N THR A 920 -48.45 12.86 15.72
CA THR A 920 -49.73 12.54 15.08
C THR A 920 -50.39 11.35 15.78
N ALA A 921 -51.71 11.44 15.99
CA ALA A 921 -52.50 10.32 16.50
C ALA A 921 -53.88 10.23 15.84
N PHE A 922 -54.21 9.08 15.27
CA PHE A 922 -55.55 8.78 14.77
C PHE A 922 -56.49 8.40 15.93
N ASP A 923 -57.75 8.82 15.86
CA ASP A 923 -58.73 8.74 16.97
C ASP A 923 -59.56 7.46 17.01
N TYR A 924 -59.30 6.53 16.09
CA TYR A 924 -59.95 5.22 16.02
C TYR A 924 -58.95 4.09 15.74
N ASP A 925 -59.20 2.92 16.35
CA ASP A 925 -58.51 1.67 16.04
C ASP A 925 -59.21 0.97 14.86
N GLY A 926 -58.48 0.75 13.77
CA GLY A 926 -58.91 0.01 12.59
C GLY A 926 -58.13 0.41 11.34
N LEU A 927 -57.50 -0.58 10.69
CA LEU A 927 -56.76 -0.43 9.43
C LEU A 927 -57.58 -0.97 8.23
N PRO A 928 -57.38 -0.48 6.99
CA PRO A 928 -56.35 0.46 6.61
C PRO A 928 -56.68 1.92 6.91
N GLN A 929 -55.64 2.70 7.22
CA GLN A 929 -55.71 4.15 7.41
C GLN A 929 -54.79 4.84 6.42
N SER A 930 -55.09 6.09 6.08
CA SER A 930 -54.24 6.84 5.14
C SER A 930 -54.22 8.33 5.42
N PHE A 931 -53.08 8.94 5.13
CA PHE A 931 -52.92 10.39 5.04
C PHE A 931 -52.34 10.77 3.68
N THR A 932 -52.54 12.03 3.28
CA THR A 932 -52.08 12.58 2.02
C THR A 932 -51.35 13.89 2.25
N LEU A 933 -50.21 14.07 1.60
CA LEU A 933 -49.39 15.28 1.60
C LEU A 933 -49.51 15.94 0.23
N ASN A 934 -49.88 17.22 0.21
CA ASN A 934 -49.98 18.03 -1.01
C ASN A 934 -48.71 18.86 -1.18
N LEU A 935 -48.04 18.72 -2.32
CA LEU A 935 -46.80 19.42 -2.63
C LEU A 935 -47.09 20.73 -3.37
N LYS A 936 -46.32 21.77 -3.04
CA LYS A 936 -46.41 23.11 -3.63
C LYS A 936 -46.08 23.10 -5.13
N GLU A 937 -45.05 22.35 -5.48
CA GLU A 937 -44.58 22.14 -6.84
C GLU A 937 -44.43 20.63 -7.09
N PRO A 938 -44.44 20.17 -8.35
CA PRO A 938 -44.15 18.77 -8.66
C PRO A 938 -42.70 18.42 -8.29
N VAL A 939 -42.51 17.42 -7.42
CA VAL A 939 -41.18 16.99 -6.94
C VAL A 939 -40.94 15.52 -7.27
N SER A 940 -39.72 15.18 -7.70
CA SER A 940 -39.27 13.79 -7.78
C SER A 940 -38.77 13.36 -6.41
N LEU A 941 -39.33 12.27 -5.87
CA LEU A 941 -38.96 11.80 -4.53
C LEU A 941 -38.06 10.58 -4.66
N SER A 942 -36.95 10.59 -3.93
CA SER A 942 -36.01 9.48 -3.86
C SER A 942 -36.21 8.65 -2.60
N TYR A 943 -36.43 9.32 -1.46
CA TYR A 943 -36.73 8.67 -0.18
C TYR A 943 -37.84 9.38 0.59
N ILE A 944 -38.56 8.62 1.39
CA ILE A 944 -39.55 9.10 2.37
C ILE A 944 -39.19 8.48 3.71
N HIS A 945 -38.95 9.32 4.71
CA HIS A 945 -38.65 8.89 6.08
C HIS A 945 -39.90 9.05 6.93
N LEU A 946 -40.27 7.96 7.61
CA LEU A 946 -41.40 7.88 8.51
C LEU A 946 -40.87 7.43 9.88
N LEU A 947 -40.92 8.32 10.87
CA LEU A 947 -40.63 7.96 12.26
C LEU A 947 -41.96 7.68 12.96
N TRP A 948 -42.16 6.42 13.33
CA TRP A 948 -43.33 5.96 14.08
C TRP A 948 -43.17 6.23 15.59
N GLU A 949 -44.26 6.08 16.33
CA GLU A 949 -44.37 6.47 17.73
C GLU A 949 -43.29 5.85 18.64
N SER A 950 -43.06 4.54 18.52
CA SER A 950 -42.08 3.81 19.33
C SER A 950 -41.67 2.49 18.69
N ASP A 951 -40.60 1.87 19.20
CA ASP A 951 -40.15 0.54 18.75
C ASP A 951 -41.13 -0.59 19.10
N SER A 952 -42.15 -0.28 19.90
CA SER A 952 -43.27 -1.19 20.15
C SER A 952 -44.47 -0.95 19.25
N ASN A 953 -44.56 0.21 18.59
CA ASN A 953 -45.72 0.63 17.82
C ASN A 953 -45.33 1.37 16.53
N TYR A 954 -45.20 0.61 15.45
CA TYR A 954 -44.78 1.08 14.13
C TYR A 954 -45.54 0.37 13.01
N ALA A 955 -45.49 0.91 11.79
CA ALA A 955 -46.14 0.27 10.64
C ALA A 955 -45.35 -0.95 10.16
N VAL A 956 -46.05 -2.07 9.98
CA VAL A 956 -45.50 -3.34 9.49
C VAL A 956 -45.70 -3.46 7.99
N ASN A 957 -46.90 -3.08 7.50
CA ASN A 957 -47.26 -3.14 6.09
C ASN A 957 -47.92 -1.83 5.65
N TYR A 958 -47.41 -1.19 4.61
CA TYR A 958 -47.99 0.03 4.06
C TYR A 958 -47.59 0.25 2.60
N ARG A 959 -48.36 1.10 1.92
CA ARG A 959 -48.13 1.48 0.53
C ARG A 959 -48.08 2.99 0.40
N ILE A 960 -47.16 3.48 -0.41
CA ILE A 960 -47.05 4.90 -0.75
C ILE A 960 -47.37 5.07 -2.23
N ASP A 961 -48.37 5.89 -2.52
CA ASP A 961 -48.80 6.23 -3.87
C ASP A 961 -48.56 7.73 -4.13
N GLY A 962 -48.08 8.07 -5.31
CA GLY A 962 -47.91 9.45 -5.79
C GLY A 962 -48.98 9.83 -6.81
N VAL A 963 -49.37 11.10 -6.87
CA VAL A 963 -50.24 11.63 -7.92
C VAL A 963 -49.43 12.53 -8.83
N LEU A 964 -49.49 12.28 -10.14
CA LEU A 964 -48.79 13.04 -11.17
C LEU A 964 -49.59 14.29 -11.56
N ALA A 965 -48.94 15.25 -12.23
CA ALA A 965 -49.59 16.47 -12.70
C ALA A 965 -50.79 16.23 -13.67
N ASP A 966 -50.83 15.07 -14.35
CA ASP A 966 -51.95 14.66 -15.21
C ASP A 966 -53.10 13.97 -14.45
N GLY A 967 -53.00 13.89 -13.12
CA GLY A 967 -53.98 13.28 -12.22
C GLY A 967 -53.90 11.76 -12.13
N LYS A 968 -52.94 11.10 -12.79
CA LYS A 968 -52.74 9.65 -12.63
C LYS A 968 -51.97 9.33 -11.36
N THR A 969 -52.35 8.22 -10.73
CA THR A 969 -51.62 7.67 -9.58
C THR A 969 -50.49 6.75 -10.06
N VAL A 970 -49.31 6.90 -9.46
CA VAL A 970 -48.16 6.02 -9.60
C VAL A 970 -47.83 5.44 -8.22
N ARG A 971 -47.29 4.23 -8.17
CA ARG A 971 -46.79 3.67 -6.90
C ARG A 971 -45.39 4.25 -6.65
N LEU A 972 -45.17 4.77 -5.44
CA LEU A 972 -43.86 5.20 -4.99
C LEU A 972 -43.17 4.09 -4.20
N ALA A 973 -43.87 3.38 -3.32
CA ALA A 973 -43.30 2.26 -2.57
C ALA A 973 -44.38 1.29 -2.07
N GLN A 974 -43.99 0.06 -1.76
CA GLN A 974 -44.81 -0.91 -1.02
C GLN A 974 -43.91 -1.67 -0.04
N GLU A 975 -44.19 -1.51 1.25
CA GLU A 975 -43.41 -2.09 2.33
C GLU A 975 -44.21 -3.20 3.01
N GLU A 976 -43.56 -4.35 3.23
CA GLU A 976 -44.12 -5.52 3.90
C GLU A 976 -43.15 -6.07 4.95
N ASN A 977 -43.67 -6.54 6.09
CA ASN A 977 -42.90 -7.10 7.21
C ASN A 977 -41.82 -6.15 7.78
N ARG A 978 -42.09 -4.84 7.79
CA ARG A 978 -41.18 -3.86 8.39
C ARG A 978 -41.08 -4.03 9.90
N THR A 979 -39.92 -3.67 10.44
CA THR A 979 -39.62 -3.66 11.88
C THR A 979 -38.99 -2.34 12.28
N GLY A 980 -39.21 -1.92 13.53
CA GLY A 980 -38.60 -0.72 14.09
C GLY A 980 -39.37 0.57 13.81
N ARG A 981 -39.18 1.56 14.68
CA ARG A 981 -39.88 2.84 14.59
C ARG A 981 -39.33 3.77 13.52
N ASP A 982 -38.06 3.66 13.18
CA ASP A 982 -37.43 4.48 12.16
C ASP A 982 -37.47 3.74 10.82
N GLN A 983 -38.14 4.34 9.82
CA GLN A 983 -38.31 3.71 8.53
C GLN A 983 -38.05 4.70 7.39
N LEU A 984 -36.87 4.57 6.78
CA LEU A 984 -36.52 5.19 5.51
C LEU A 984 -36.96 4.30 4.34
N VAL A 985 -37.73 4.86 3.42
CA VAL A 985 -38.42 4.15 2.33
C VAL A 985 -37.95 4.69 0.99
N LYS A 986 -37.40 3.82 0.13
CA LYS A 986 -36.96 4.18 -1.22
C LYS A 986 -38.14 4.28 -2.17
N CYS A 987 -38.19 5.34 -2.97
CA CYS A 987 -39.19 5.47 -4.03
C CYS A 987 -38.76 4.71 -5.29
N GLU A 988 -39.68 3.96 -5.89
CA GLU A 988 -39.50 3.09 -7.07
C GLU A 988 -39.49 3.86 -8.40
N THR A 989 -39.72 5.18 -8.38
CA THR A 989 -39.83 6.01 -9.59
C THR A 989 -39.30 7.42 -9.36
N ASP A 990 -38.68 7.97 -10.39
CA ASP A 990 -38.15 9.33 -10.53
C ASP A 990 -39.18 10.35 -11.06
N ARG A 991 -40.45 9.95 -11.20
CA ARG A 991 -41.48 10.81 -11.77
C ARG A 991 -41.92 11.87 -10.77
N GLN A 992 -42.02 13.11 -11.24
CA GLN A 992 -42.50 14.21 -10.41
C GLN A 992 -43.97 14.04 -9.99
N VAL A 993 -44.21 14.10 -8.68
CA VAL A 993 -45.52 13.98 -8.06
C VAL A 993 -45.95 15.30 -7.43
N THR A 994 -47.25 15.57 -7.45
CA THR A 994 -47.89 16.71 -6.80
C THR A 994 -48.54 16.34 -5.48
N GLN A 995 -48.78 15.05 -5.22
CA GLN A 995 -49.32 14.55 -3.97
C GLN A 995 -48.69 13.20 -3.61
N VAL A 996 -48.54 12.95 -2.32
CA VAL A 996 -48.07 11.67 -1.76
C VAL A 996 -49.13 11.14 -0.81
N LYS A 997 -49.58 9.91 -1.01
CA LYS A 997 -50.56 9.23 -0.17
C LYS A 997 -49.94 8.00 0.47
N VAL A 998 -49.88 7.98 1.79
CA VAL A 998 -49.44 6.82 2.57
C VAL A 998 -50.66 6.08 3.07
N THR A 999 -50.75 4.78 2.76
CA THR A 999 -51.84 3.89 3.20
C THR A 999 -51.25 2.77 4.05
N VAL A 1000 -51.51 2.81 5.35
CA VAL A 1000 -51.06 1.82 6.31
C VAL A 1000 -52.06 0.68 6.40
N MET A 1001 -51.59 -0.54 6.18
CA MET A 1001 -52.38 -1.76 6.15
C MET A 1001 -52.24 -2.59 7.42
N ASP A 1002 -51.09 -2.51 8.10
CA ASP A 1002 -50.81 -3.25 9.33
C ASP A 1002 -49.84 -2.49 10.26
N MET A 1003 -50.02 -2.63 11.57
CA MET A 1003 -49.23 -1.99 12.64
C MET A 1003 -48.79 -3.04 13.67
N SER A 1004 -47.65 -2.85 14.31
CA SER A 1004 -47.05 -3.82 15.24
C SER A 1004 -47.81 -3.96 16.57
N ALA A 1005 -48.50 -2.91 17.01
CA ALA A 1005 -49.25 -2.91 18.27
C ALA A 1005 -50.64 -2.28 18.13
N GLU A 1006 -50.75 -0.94 18.23
CA GLU A 1006 -52.04 -0.27 18.11
C GLU A 1006 -52.44 -0.19 16.64
N GLN A 1007 -53.68 -0.55 16.32
CA GLN A 1007 -54.14 -0.69 14.94
C GLN A 1007 -54.59 0.67 14.36
N ARG A 1008 -53.73 1.67 14.52
CA ARG A 1008 -53.95 3.06 14.11
C ARG A 1008 -52.63 3.77 13.85
N ILE A 1009 -52.63 4.79 13.00
CA ILE A 1009 -51.43 5.56 12.67
C ILE A 1009 -51.05 6.46 13.84
N LEU A 1010 -49.85 6.24 14.35
CA LEU A 1010 -49.16 7.10 15.32
C LEU A 1010 -47.76 7.43 14.78
N LEU A 1011 -47.49 8.71 14.54
CA LEU A 1011 -46.27 9.18 13.86
C LEU A 1011 -45.60 10.30 14.66
N ARG A 1012 -44.29 10.45 14.46
CA ARG A 1012 -43.41 11.44 15.06
C ARG A 1012 -42.73 12.34 14.03
N LEU A 1013 -42.44 11.80 12.85
CA LEU A 1013 -41.73 12.55 11.82
C LEU A 1013 -42.10 12.05 10.44
N ILE A 1014 -42.18 12.99 9.50
CA ILE A 1014 -42.24 12.72 8.08
C ILE A 1014 -41.18 13.62 7.42
N ARG A 1015 -40.20 13.02 6.73
CA ARG A 1015 -39.26 13.76 5.87
C ARG A 1015 -39.33 13.26 4.44
N LEU A 1016 -39.32 14.19 3.50
CA LEU A 1016 -39.31 13.89 2.07
C LEU A 1016 -37.94 14.28 1.50
N TYR A 1017 -37.34 13.41 0.71
CA TYR A 1017 -36.02 13.64 0.12
C TYR A 1017 -36.07 13.52 -1.41
N SER A 1018 -35.50 14.51 -2.09
CA SER A 1018 -35.24 14.48 -3.53
C SER A 1018 -33.75 14.34 -3.76
N GLN A 1019 -33.34 13.54 -4.74
CA GLN A 1019 -31.98 13.57 -5.24
C GLN A 1019 -31.67 14.96 -5.82
N VAL A 1020 -30.52 15.51 -5.47
CA VAL A 1020 -29.93 16.69 -6.09
C VAL A 1020 -29.24 16.22 -7.36
N ASP A 1021 -29.66 16.78 -8.48
CA ASP A 1021 -28.93 16.63 -9.74
C ASP A 1021 -27.77 17.63 -9.71
N PRO A 1022 -26.51 17.18 -9.65
CA PRO A 1022 -25.35 18.08 -9.56
C PRO A 1022 -25.27 19.06 -10.74
N GLU A 1023 -25.85 18.71 -11.90
CA GLU A 1023 -25.82 19.53 -13.11
C GLU A 1023 -26.98 20.54 -13.21
N ALA A 1024 -27.99 20.48 -12.34
CA ALA A 1024 -29.20 21.30 -12.49
C ALA A 1024 -29.09 22.73 -11.93
N GLU A 1025 -28.00 23.08 -11.23
CA GLU A 1025 -27.74 24.43 -10.69
C GLU A 1025 -26.48 25.11 -11.29
N VAL A 1026 -26.05 24.71 -12.49
CA VAL A 1026 -25.01 25.44 -13.27
C VAL A 1026 -25.62 26.29 -14.39
#